data_AF-S8E9Q9-F1
#
_entry.id   AF-S8E9Q9-F1
#
_cell.length_a   1.000
_cell.length_b   1.000
_cell.length_c   1.000
_cell.angle_alpha   90.00
_cell.angle_beta   90.00
_cell.angle_gamma   90.00
#
_symmetry.space_group_name_H-M   'P 1'
#
loop_
_entity.id
_entity.type
_entity.pdbx_description
1 polymer ?
#
loop_
_entity_poly.entity_id
_entity_poly.type
_entity_poly.pdbx_seq_one_letter_code
_entity_poly.pdbx_strand_id
1 'polypeptide(L)'
;SRRFTSRMRSASMSILSNQSEPMEQKNAVNFTGPLIAQGRTSGPQYTNLNHEVIFEPPTMALGQEMEILDGMNNGDLPPENYEVRNEHLLKSGPLGMCNDPYCTLCPSNYHVNAPSSRSRTAKRFDAKFQSLLRRDATGCKNRIWSFIQPYIPGVMNPHAKVIQRWNQLLVVSCIFAVFIDPLFFFLLLTQQEHNCIFLNWPLTKTLVVLRSFNDFIYFLHILLQFRLAYVAPESRVVGAGELVDDPKKIARNYLSKFFIIDVFVFLPLPQIIILVILPDSMGATGANYAKNLLRAAILLQYIPRLYRFFPLLAGQSSAGLIFESAWANFIMNLLMFVLASHVVGSCWYLFALQRVNQCLRDACHNSTISRCMKFLDCGHGNDLSAFENDPTWSQWLNNTDAIACFGQGGSFSYGIYQNGVLLTTESSVVTRYVYSLFWGFQQISTLAGNQVPSYFVWEVLFTMAIMGIGLLLFALLIGNMQNFLQSLGRRRLEMSLRRRDVEQWMRHRRLPHELQSQLRDAERFYWAATRGVNEEMLMENLPEDLQKDIRRHLFKFVKKVRLFQLLDEPIIDAICERLRTKTYIKGGKILVRGGLIDKMVFIIRGKVESIGEDQISVPLSENDVCGEELITWCLEHSAVKSDGKRIRIPGHRLVSNRLVRCITNVEAFVLRAADLEEVTGLFARFLRSPRVQGALRYESPYWRGLAARRIQVAWRYRKKRL
;
A
#
# COMPACT_ATOMS: atom_id res chain seq x y z
N SER A 1 -42.83 -46.70 21.74
CA SER A 1 -41.53 -47.40 21.71
C SER A 1 -40.72 -46.89 20.52
N ARG A 2 -39.51 -46.36 20.81
CA ARG A 2 -38.36 -45.92 19.98
C ARG A 2 -38.42 -45.81 18.43
N ARG A 3 -37.94 -44.63 17.98
CA ARG A 3 -36.95 -44.29 16.90
C ARG A 3 -37.30 -44.60 15.43
N PHE A 4 -37.44 -43.55 14.60
CA PHE A 4 -36.44 -42.89 13.72
C PHE A 4 -35.98 -43.75 12.53
N THR A 5 -36.31 -43.36 11.29
CA THR A 5 -35.38 -42.79 10.27
C THR A 5 -36.03 -42.62 8.89
N SER A 6 -35.76 -41.45 8.29
CA SER A 6 -35.57 -41.06 6.88
C SER A 6 -36.18 -41.84 5.70
N ARG A 7 -36.73 -41.08 4.74
CA ARG A 7 -36.47 -41.31 3.31
C ARG A 7 -36.73 -40.08 2.44
N MET A 8 -35.77 -39.84 1.54
CA MET A 8 -35.82 -38.99 0.34
C MET A 8 -36.95 -39.39 -0.61
N ARG A 9 -37.47 -38.45 -1.41
CA ARG A 9 -37.40 -38.50 -2.89
C ARG A 9 -38.05 -37.29 -3.58
N SER A 10 -37.53 -37.05 -4.77
CA SER A 10 -37.67 -35.97 -5.74
C SER A 10 -38.79 -36.18 -6.79
N ALA A 11 -39.00 -35.11 -7.60
CA ALA A 11 -39.75 -34.98 -8.86
C ALA A 11 -41.27 -34.70 -8.69
N SER A 12 -41.96 -33.83 -9.44
CA SER A 12 -41.75 -33.19 -10.75
C SER A 12 -42.78 -32.06 -10.99
N MET A 13 -42.36 -31.05 -11.78
CA MET A 13 -43.09 -30.20 -12.76
C MET A 13 -44.60 -29.90 -12.65
N SER A 14 -44.94 -28.61 -12.70
CA SER A 14 -46.03 -28.07 -13.53
C SER A 14 -45.83 -26.57 -13.83
N ILE A 15 -46.05 -26.19 -15.09
CA ILE A 15 -46.00 -24.82 -15.65
C ILE A 15 -47.42 -24.23 -15.63
N LEU A 16 -47.61 -22.96 -15.24
CA LEU A 16 -48.49 -22.00 -15.96
C LEU A 16 -48.25 -20.52 -15.57
N SER A 17 -48.06 -19.75 -16.64
CA SER A 17 -48.25 -18.31 -16.92
C SER A 17 -48.48 -17.22 -15.84
N ASN A 18 -47.74 -16.13 -16.06
CA ASN A 18 -48.16 -14.72 -16.14
C ASN A 18 -48.42 -13.86 -14.90
N GLN A 19 -47.95 -12.62 -15.07
CA GLN A 19 -48.23 -11.35 -14.40
C GLN A 19 -47.26 -10.88 -13.31
N SER A 20 -46.42 -9.95 -13.78
CA SER A 20 -45.67 -8.89 -13.15
C SER A 20 -46.41 -8.11 -12.07
N GLU A 21 -45.81 -7.98 -10.88
CA GLU A 21 -45.38 -6.71 -10.25
C GLU A 21 -44.70 -6.97 -8.88
N PRO A 22 -43.90 -6.02 -8.35
CA PRO A 22 -42.67 -6.33 -7.61
C PRO A 22 -42.85 -6.42 -6.09
N MET A 23 -42.06 -7.31 -5.47
CA MET A 23 -41.97 -7.48 -4.02
C MET A 23 -40.77 -6.71 -3.46
N GLU A 24 -41.02 -5.88 -2.46
CA GLU A 24 -40.06 -5.08 -1.69
C GLU A 24 -38.93 -5.94 -1.10
N GLN A 25 -37.68 -5.58 -1.41
CA GLN A 25 -36.51 -6.18 -0.79
C GLN A 25 -35.95 -5.23 0.29
N LYS A 26 -36.16 -5.63 1.55
CA LYS A 26 -35.58 -5.02 2.75
C LYS A 26 -34.04 -5.13 2.71
N ASN A 27 -33.36 -4.00 2.61
CA ASN A 27 -31.93 -3.90 2.89
C ASN A 27 -31.70 -3.88 4.41
N ALA A 28 -31.28 -5.03 4.96
CA ALA A 28 -30.75 -5.12 6.32
C ALA A 28 -29.32 -4.56 6.34
N VAL A 29 -29.15 -3.38 6.95
CA VAL A 29 -27.82 -2.82 7.29
C VAL A 29 -27.50 -3.20 8.73
N ASN A 30 -26.51 -4.09 8.90
CA ASN A 30 -25.96 -4.45 10.20
C ASN A 30 -25.06 -3.32 10.71
N PHE A 31 -25.51 -2.59 11.74
CA PHE A 31 -24.66 -1.75 12.58
C PHE A 31 -24.30 -2.49 13.86
N THR A 32 -23.02 -2.80 14.05
CA THR A 32 -22.48 -3.18 15.36
C THR A 32 -21.63 -2.03 15.90
N GLY A 33 -22.22 -1.24 16.81
CA GLY A 33 -21.52 -0.33 17.71
C GLY A 33 -21.78 -0.75 19.15
N PRO A 34 -20.84 -0.54 20.10
CA PRO A 34 -20.98 -1.03 21.46
C PRO A 34 -22.03 -0.24 22.25
N LEU A 35 -22.93 -0.99 22.89
CA LEU A 35 -24.02 -0.51 23.75
C LEU A 35 -23.47 0.03 25.07
N ILE A 36 -23.71 1.31 25.35
CA ILE A 36 -23.62 1.88 26.71
C ILE A 36 -25.05 2.08 27.21
N ALA A 37 -25.37 1.39 28.31
CA ALA A 37 -26.66 1.48 28.98
C ALA A 37 -26.84 2.85 29.66
N GLN A 38 -27.96 3.53 29.40
CA GLN A 38 -28.37 4.70 30.17
C GLN A 38 -29.80 4.50 30.69
N GLY A 39 -29.94 4.62 32.01
CA GLY A 39 -31.19 4.52 32.74
C GLY A 39 -32.14 5.69 32.47
N ARG A 40 -33.43 5.36 32.43
CA ARG A 40 -34.60 6.21 32.23
C ARG A 40 -34.75 7.30 33.30
N THR A 41 -35.28 8.47 32.89
CA THR A 41 -36.45 9.11 33.54
C THR A 41 -37.16 10.10 32.60
N SER A 42 -38.45 9.81 32.35
CA SER A 42 -39.64 10.67 32.18
C SER A 42 -39.69 11.82 31.13
N GLY A 43 -40.70 11.75 30.25
CA GLY A 43 -41.12 12.77 29.26
C GLY A 43 -41.82 14.02 29.85
N PRO A 44 -42.62 14.81 29.06
CA PRO A 44 -43.71 14.31 28.20
C PRO A 44 -43.84 14.90 26.77
N GLN A 45 -44.54 14.10 25.95
CA GLN A 45 -45.47 14.33 24.82
C GLN A 45 -45.73 15.75 24.28
N TYR A 46 -45.67 15.94 22.93
CA TYR A 46 -46.85 15.89 22.04
C TYR A 46 -46.52 16.12 20.53
N THR A 47 -47.32 15.41 19.71
CA THR A 47 -47.82 15.64 18.33
C THR A 47 -46.92 15.63 17.08
N ASN A 48 -47.28 14.66 16.22
CA ASN A 48 -47.01 14.53 14.78
C ASN A 48 -47.56 15.69 13.95
N LEU A 49 -46.88 16.01 12.84
CA LEU A 49 -47.53 16.36 11.57
C LEU A 49 -46.65 15.89 10.39
N ASN A 50 -47.20 15.01 9.57
CA ASN A 50 -46.61 14.54 8.30
C ASN A 50 -46.75 15.63 7.23
N HIS A 51 -45.73 15.77 6.37
CA HIS A 51 -45.93 16.12 4.97
C HIS A 51 -44.84 15.49 4.11
N GLU A 52 -45.26 14.59 3.21
CA GLU A 52 -44.49 14.07 2.09
C GLU A 52 -44.27 15.17 1.05
N VAL A 53 -43.07 15.22 0.45
CA VAL A 53 -42.83 15.90 -0.83
C VAL A 53 -41.93 14.99 -1.69
N ILE A 54 -42.46 14.72 -2.88
CA ILE A 54 -41.96 13.90 -3.99
C ILE A 54 -40.74 14.56 -4.65
N PHE A 55 -39.73 13.78 -5.03
CA PHE A 55 -38.57 14.22 -5.83
C PHE A 55 -38.63 13.55 -7.22
N GLU A 56 -38.77 14.35 -8.26
CA GLU A 56 -38.49 13.98 -9.67
C GLU A 56 -37.02 14.32 -10.02
N PRO A 57 -36.34 13.51 -10.85
CA PRO A 57 -35.01 13.83 -11.37
C PRO A 57 -35.09 14.50 -12.77
N PRO A 58 -34.27 15.51 -13.09
CA PRO A 58 -34.17 15.99 -14.46
C PRO A 58 -33.09 15.27 -15.29
N THR A 59 -33.47 15.08 -16.54
CA THR A 59 -32.85 14.50 -17.73
C THR A 59 -31.57 15.20 -18.22
N MET A 60 -30.72 14.41 -18.90
CA MET A 60 -29.60 14.84 -19.74
C MET A 60 -30.05 15.68 -20.94
N ALA A 61 -29.24 16.68 -21.31
CA ALA A 61 -29.20 17.26 -22.65
C ALA A 61 -27.75 17.64 -23.03
N LEU A 62 -27.53 17.59 -24.34
CA LEU A 62 -26.30 17.41 -25.11
C LEU A 62 -25.70 18.76 -25.56
N GLY A 63 -24.36 18.84 -25.56
CA GLY A 63 -23.46 19.50 -26.53
C GLY A 63 -23.70 20.93 -27.03
N GLN A 64 -22.69 21.79 -26.87
CA GLN A 64 -22.26 22.72 -27.92
C GLN A 64 -20.81 23.20 -27.70
N GLU A 65 -19.97 23.04 -28.74
CA GLU A 65 -18.67 23.68 -28.93
C GLU A 65 -18.84 25.20 -29.13
N MET A 66 -17.84 26.00 -28.72
CA MET A 66 -17.68 27.34 -29.28
C MET A 66 -16.21 27.77 -29.34
N GLU A 67 -15.92 28.43 -30.46
CA GLU A 67 -14.64 28.75 -31.10
C GLU A 67 -13.78 29.80 -30.39
N ILE A 68 -12.51 29.79 -30.79
CA ILE A 68 -11.47 30.79 -30.52
C ILE A 68 -11.58 31.89 -31.60
N LEU A 69 -11.73 33.17 -31.20
CA LEU A 69 -11.23 34.29 -32.00
C LEU A 69 -10.88 35.52 -31.13
N ASP A 70 -9.79 36.14 -31.56
CA ASP A 70 -8.93 37.17 -30.97
C ASP A 70 -9.52 38.59 -30.99
N GLY A 71 -9.02 39.48 -30.11
CA GLY A 71 -9.38 40.90 -30.11
C GLY A 71 -8.81 41.73 -28.95
N MET A 72 -7.67 42.38 -29.20
CA MET A 72 -6.94 43.38 -28.37
C MET A 72 -7.82 44.53 -27.82
N ASN A 73 -7.61 44.92 -26.55
CA ASN A 73 -6.89 46.17 -26.21
C ASN A 73 -6.64 46.38 -24.70
N ASN A 74 -5.53 47.06 -24.43
CA ASN A 74 -4.85 47.28 -23.15
C ASN A 74 -5.61 48.12 -22.11
N GLY A 75 -5.40 47.79 -20.83
CA GLY A 75 -5.66 48.63 -19.67
C GLY A 75 -5.05 48.00 -18.41
N ASP A 76 -4.10 48.71 -17.80
CA ASP A 76 -3.20 48.28 -16.72
C ASP A 76 -3.89 47.63 -15.50
N LEU A 77 -3.48 46.40 -15.16
CA LEU A 77 -3.57 45.83 -13.81
C LEU A 77 -2.53 44.69 -13.67
N PRO A 78 -1.62 44.70 -12.67
CA PRO A 78 -0.66 43.62 -12.51
C PRO A 78 -1.33 42.36 -11.93
N PRO A 79 -0.97 41.14 -12.39
CA PRO A 79 -1.56 39.91 -11.88
C PRO A 79 -1.04 39.58 -10.48
N GLU A 80 -1.95 39.30 -9.56
CA GLU A 80 -1.69 38.79 -8.22
C GLU A 80 -1.00 37.40 -8.30
N ASN A 81 0.32 37.40 -8.16
CA ASN A 81 1.12 36.23 -7.81
C ASN A 81 0.80 35.80 -6.36
N TYR A 82 -0.18 34.92 -6.18
CA TYR A 82 -0.52 34.34 -4.87
C TYR A 82 0.23 33.04 -4.52
N GLU A 83 1.38 32.76 -5.14
CA GLU A 83 2.16 31.56 -4.78
C GLU A 83 3.59 31.80 -4.28
N VAL A 84 4.09 33.04 -4.18
CA VAL A 84 5.47 33.25 -3.70
C VAL A 84 5.53 34.37 -2.66
N ARG A 85 5.10 34.09 -1.42
CA ARG A 85 5.49 34.95 -0.28
C ARG A 85 5.47 34.31 1.11
N ASN A 86 5.81 33.02 1.23
CA ASN A 86 5.99 32.36 2.54
C ASN A 86 7.23 31.43 2.62
N GLU A 87 8.27 31.69 1.83
CA GLU A 87 9.48 30.85 1.80
C GLU A 87 10.34 30.92 3.09
N HIS A 88 10.10 31.89 3.97
CA HIS A 88 10.80 31.99 5.26
C HIS A 88 10.08 31.30 6.43
N LEU A 89 8.91 30.69 6.20
CA LEU A 89 8.15 29.91 7.19
C LEU A 89 8.35 28.39 7.07
N LEU A 90 9.24 27.94 6.19
CA LEU A 90 9.58 26.52 5.97
C LEU A 90 11.05 26.21 6.31
N LYS A 91 11.56 26.71 7.44
CA LYS A 91 12.79 26.21 8.04
C LYS A 91 12.52 25.41 9.30
N SER A 92 12.03 24.19 9.08
CA SER A 92 12.27 23.05 9.97
C SER A 92 12.91 21.97 9.11
N GLY A 93 14.08 21.47 9.53
CA GLY A 93 14.90 20.51 8.79
C GLY A 93 14.15 19.19 8.49
N PRO A 94 14.79 18.27 7.74
CA PRO A 94 14.11 17.08 7.24
C PRO A 94 13.78 16.13 8.38
N LEU A 95 12.55 16.25 8.90
CA LEU A 95 11.88 15.19 9.64
C LEU A 95 11.42 14.16 8.61
N GLY A 96 11.87 12.92 8.79
CA GLY A 96 11.58 11.81 7.88
C GLY A 96 10.08 11.73 7.59
N MET A 97 9.73 11.83 6.30
CA MET A 97 8.36 11.61 5.86
C MET A 97 8.03 10.13 6.05
N CYS A 98 7.12 9.84 6.99
CA CYS A 98 6.49 8.54 7.08
C CYS A 98 5.28 8.56 6.14
N ASN A 99 5.34 7.79 5.05
CA ASN A 99 4.26 7.68 4.06
C ASN A 99 3.25 6.57 4.39
N ASP A 100 3.31 6.01 5.61
CA ASP A 100 2.41 4.95 6.07
C ASP A 100 1.23 5.55 6.86
N PRO A 101 -0.04 5.26 6.52
CA PRO A 101 -1.22 5.68 7.29
C PRO A 101 -1.26 5.15 8.74
N TYR A 102 -0.34 4.28 9.17
CA TYR A 102 -0.27 3.76 10.53
C TYR A 102 1.06 4.02 11.28
N CYS A 103 2.04 4.70 10.67
CA CYS A 103 3.37 4.97 11.28
C CYS A 103 3.96 3.74 12.02
N THR A 104 3.92 2.56 11.42
CA THR A 104 4.37 1.32 12.10
C THR A 104 5.86 1.01 11.94
N LEU A 105 6.60 1.78 11.14
CA LEU A 105 8.03 1.57 10.90
C LEU A 105 8.82 2.88 11.01
N CYS A 106 9.45 3.10 12.18
CA CYS A 106 10.53 4.07 12.33
C CYS A 106 11.89 3.41 12.03
N PRO A 107 12.84 4.10 11.37
CA PRO A 107 14.17 3.55 11.13
C PRO A 107 14.96 3.44 12.44
N SER A 108 15.41 2.24 12.77
CA SER A 108 16.25 1.96 13.94
C SER A 108 17.69 2.44 13.71
N ASN A 109 18.01 3.67 14.11
CA ASN A 109 19.38 4.12 14.30
C ASN A 109 19.64 4.36 15.79
N TYR A 110 20.02 3.30 16.51
CA TYR A 110 20.70 3.42 17.81
C TYR A 110 21.84 2.40 17.86
N HIS A 111 23.06 2.88 17.65
CA HIS A 111 24.30 2.18 17.99
C HIS A 111 24.56 2.38 19.48
N VAL A 112 24.56 1.29 20.26
CA VAL A 112 25.16 1.26 21.60
C VAL A 112 26.47 0.48 21.48
N ASN A 113 27.59 1.17 21.71
CA ASN A 113 28.92 0.58 21.78
C ASN A 113 29.10 -0.13 23.13
N ALA A 114 29.53 -1.38 23.12
CA ALA A 114 30.17 -2.08 24.25
C ALA A 114 31.09 -3.22 23.72
N PRO A 115 32.13 -3.61 24.46
CA PRO A 115 33.51 -3.64 23.93
C PRO A 115 34.00 -4.98 23.40
N SER A 116 35.07 -4.87 22.61
CA SER A 116 35.82 -5.93 21.96
C SER A 116 36.68 -6.75 22.94
N SER A 117 36.55 -8.09 22.88
CA SER A 117 37.56 -9.00 23.42
C SER A 117 38.41 -9.54 22.26
N ARG A 118 39.63 -9.02 22.12
CA ARG A 118 40.71 -9.67 21.36
C ARG A 118 41.21 -10.88 22.13
N SER A 119 41.36 -12.03 21.47
CA SER A 119 42.39 -13.00 21.86
C SER A 119 43.25 -13.35 20.64
N ARG A 120 44.56 -13.11 20.81
CA ARG A 120 45.65 -13.47 19.91
C ARG A 120 45.95 -14.96 20.10
N THR A 121 46.19 -15.70 19.02
CA THR A 121 47.45 -16.44 18.87
C THR A 121 47.59 -17.03 17.46
N ALA A 122 48.49 -16.44 16.68
CA ALA A 122 49.24 -17.14 15.65
C ALA A 122 50.59 -17.54 16.28
N LYS A 123 50.91 -18.84 16.25
CA LYS A 123 52.26 -19.44 16.15
C LYS A 123 52.20 -20.93 16.52
N ARG A 124 52.01 -21.79 15.51
CA ARG A 124 52.75 -23.07 15.39
C ARG A 124 52.55 -23.63 13.98
N PHE A 125 53.26 -23.02 13.04
CA PHE A 125 53.64 -23.71 11.81
C PHE A 125 54.78 -24.69 12.13
N ASP A 126 54.86 -25.75 11.33
CA ASP A 126 55.95 -26.74 11.23
C ASP A 126 56.14 -27.75 12.36
N ALA A 127 55.44 -28.88 12.25
CA ALA A 127 55.96 -30.23 12.58
C ALA A 127 54.97 -31.37 12.23
N LYS A 128 54.16 -31.25 11.15
CA LYS A 128 53.16 -32.29 10.85
C LYS A 128 52.92 -32.58 9.36
N PHE A 129 53.87 -32.18 8.50
CA PHE A 129 53.77 -32.38 7.06
C PHE A 129 54.44 -33.68 6.55
N GLN A 130 55.18 -34.41 7.39
CA GLN A 130 55.96 -35.59 6.95
C GLN A 130 55.43 -36.96 7.38
N SER A 131 54.27 -37.09 8.03
CA SER A 131 53.82 -38.39 8.58
C SER A 131 52.47 -38.92 8.08
N LEU A 132 51.90 -38.42 6.98
CA LEU A 132 50.57 -38.85 6.50
C LEU A 132 50.54 -39.44 5.09
N LEU A 133 51.55 -40.25 4.75
CA LEU A 133 51.54 -41.19 3.62
C LEU A 133 51.01 -42.58 4.04
N ARG A 134 49.81 -42.65 4.64
CA ARG A 134 49.09 -43.93 4.74
C ARG A 134 47.57 -43.73 4.61
N ARG A 135 47.02 -44.41 3.61
CA ARG A 135 45.65 -44.41 3.08
C ARG A 135 44.59 -44.69 4.15
N ASP A 136 43.49 -43.91 4.10
CA ASP A 136 42.14 -44.38 4.48
C ASP A 136 41.04 -43.51 3.82
N ALA A 137 40.09 -44.17 3.16
CA ALA A 137 39.09 -43.55 2.27
C ALA A 137 37.98 -42.75 2.99
N THR A 138 37.83 -42.91 4.31
CA THR A 138 36.84 -42.20 5.14
C THR A 138 37.28 -40.77 5.50
N GLY A 139 38.58 -40.47 5.47
CA GLY A 139 39.13 -39.15 5.75
C GLY A 139 38.90 -38.12 4.65
N CYS A 140 38.80 -38.55 3.38
CA CYS A 140 38.61 -37.65 2.23
C CYS A 140 37.25 -36.92 2.31
N LYS A 141 36.19 -37.61 2.74
CA LYS A 141 34.85 -37.04 2.89
C LYS A 141 34.83 -35.94 3.97
N ASN A 142 35.47 -36.17 5.10
CA ASN A 142 35.57 -35.19 6.19
C ASN A 142 36.50 -34.03 5.84
N ARG A 143 37.54 -34.27 5.04
CA ARG A 143 38.47 -33.24 4.59
C ARG A 143 37.83 -32.32 3.53
N ILE A 144 37.13 -32.88 2.54
CA ILE A 144 36.32 -32.11 1.57
C ILE A 144 35.22 -31.32 2.31
N TRP A 145 34.56 -31.93 3.31
CA TRP A 145 33.56 -31.23 4.12
C TRP A 145 34.16 -30.05 4.90
N SER A 146 35.36 -30.22 5.49
CA SER A 146 36.08 -29.15 6.18
C SER A 146 36.61 -28.04 5.26
N PHE A 147 36.85 -28.34 3.98
CA PHE A 147 37.24 -27.36 2.96
C PHE A 147 36.03 -26.55 2.44
N ILE A 148 34.84 -27.15 2.42
CA ILE A 148 33.60 -26.48 1.96
C ILE A 148 32.92 -25.71 3.11
N GLN A 149 33.12 -26.13 4.36
CA GLN A 149 32.51 -25.54 5.57
C GLN A 149 32.71 -24.02 5.76
N PRO A 150 33.84 -23.38 5.39
CA PRO A 150 34.01 -21.93 5.47
C PRO A 150 33.26 -21.15 4.37
N TYR A 151 32.91 -21.81 3.26
CA TYR A 151 32.23 -21.21 2.11
C TYR A 151 30.72 -21.45 2.11
N ILE A 152 30.22 -22.29 3.03
CA ILE A 152 28.78 -22.48 3.24
C ILE A 152 28.30 -21.38 4.21
N PRO A 153 27.44 -20.45 3.77
CA PRO A 153 26.83 -19.49 4.68
C PRO A 153 26.04 -20.25 5.75
N GLY A 154 26.15 -19.78 7.00
CA GLY A 154 25.34 -20.28 8.12
C GLY A 154 23.84 -20.13 7.84
N VAL A 155 23.01 -20.66 8.73
CA VAL A 155 21.54 -20.53 8.60
C VAL A 155 21.17 -19.05 8.57
N MET A 156 20.42 -18.67 7.55
CA MET A 156 20.08 -17.27 7.25
C MET A 156 18.72 -16.92 7.83
N ASN A 157 18.66 -15.77 8.51
CA ASN A 157 17.42 -15.23 9.06
C ASN A 157 16.57 -14.63 7.92
N PRO A 158 15.29 -14.98 7.80
CA PRO A 158 14.40 -14.45 6.76
C PRO A 158 14.20 -12.92 6.83
N HIS A 159 14.40 -12.30 7.99
CA HIS A 159 14.30 -10.85 8.18
C HIS A 159 15.61 -10.10 7.88
N ALA A 160 16.68 -10.80 7.47
CA ALA A 160 17.91 -10.15 7.08
C ALA A 160 17.70 -9.33 5.78
N LYS A 161 18.21 -8.10 5.74
CA LYS A 161 18.09 -7.19 4.57
C LYS A 161 18.60 -7.83 3.27
N VAL A 162 19.62 -8.69 3.35
CA VAL A 162 20.17 -9.41 2.19
C VAL A 162 19.15 -10.38 1.61
N ILE A 163 18.42 -11.12 2.47
CA ILE A 163 17.37 -12.06 2.06
C ILE A 163 16.16 -11.31 1.50
N GLN A 164 15.80 -10.18 2.09
CA GLN A 164 14.72 -9.33 1.57
C GLN A 164 15.04 -8.82 0.16
N ARG A 165 16.26 -8.31 -0.07
CA ARG A 165 16.72 -7.91 -1.40
C ARG A 165 16.80 -9.08 -2.38
N TRP A 166 17.23 -10.25 -1.91
CA TRP A 166 17.24 -11.46 -2.74
C TRP A 166 15.82 -11.88 -3.14
N ASN A 167 14.87 -11.86 -2.22
CA ASN A 167 13.46 -12.15 -2.51
C ASN A 167 12.88 -11.14 -3.52
N GLN A 168 13.24 -9.85 -3.43
CA GLN A 168 12.87 -8.85 -4.45
C GLN A 168 13.48 -9.17 -5.82
N LEU A 169 14.78 -9.50 -5.87
CA LEU A 169 15.45 -9.94 -7.09
C LEU A 169 14.74 -11.16 -7.71
N LEU A 170 14.33 -12.13 -6.88
CA LEU A 170 13.61 -13.30 -7.35
C LEU A 170 12.25 -12.95 -7.92
N VAL A 171 11.48 -12.06 -7.30
CA VAL A 171 10.20 -11.61 -7.86
C VAL A 171 10.40 -11.01 -9.25
N VAL A 172 11.41 -10.14 -9.42
CA VAL A 172 11.74 -9.56 -10.74
C VAL A 172 12.16 -10.66 -11.73
N SER A 173 12.98 -11.62 -11.28
CA SER A 173 13.38 -12.78 -12.09
C SER A 173 12.17 -13.64 -12.49
N CYS A 174 11.20 -13.83 -11.59
CA CYS A 174 9.96 -14.55 -11.87
C CYS A 174 9.15 -13.84 -12.96
N ILE A 175 8.95 -12.53 -12.85
CA ILE A 175 8.24 -11.72 -13.86
C ILE A 175 8.93 -11.85 -15.22
N PHE A 176 10.26 -11.72 -15.22
CA PHE A 176 11.07 -11.86 -16.43
C PHE A 176 10.93 -13.27 -17.04
N ALA A 177 10.94 -14.32 -16.22
CA ALA A 177 10.74 -15.70 -16.67
C ALA A 177 9.36 -15.91 -17.30
N VAL A 178 8.30 -15.41 -16.66
CA VAL A 178 6.92 -15.52 -17.16
C VAL A 178 6.76 -14.76 -18.48
N PHE A 179 7.54 -13.69 -18.70
CA PHE A 179 7.59 -12.97 -19.97
C PHE A 179 8.36 -13.73 -21.07
N ILE A 180 9.51 -14.31 -20.75
CA ILE A 180 10.36 -15.02 -21.72
C ILE A 180 9.72 -16.32 -22.23
N ASP A 181 9.01 -17.06 -21.37
CA ASP A 181 8.54 -18.41 -21.70
C ASP A 181 7.57 -18.47 -22.91
N PRO A 182 6.56 -17.58 -23.02
CA PRO A 182 5.70 -17.53 -24.21
C PRO A 182 6.43 -17.10 -25.49
N LEU A 183 7.58 -16.42 -25.39
CA LEU A 183 8.35 -16.02 -26.58
C LEU A 183 8.88 -17.23 -27.37
N PHE A 184 9.03 -18.39 -26.72
CA PHE A 184 9.40 -19.62 -27.40
C PHE A 184 8.37 -20.06 -28.46
N PHE A 185 7.12 -19.57 -28.40
CA PHE A 185 6.11 -19.86 -29.42
C PHE A 185 6.39 -19.13 -30.74
N PHE A 186 7.14 -18.02 -30.74
CA PHE A 186 7.52 -17.27 -31.93
C PHE A 186 8.77 -17.79 -32.64
N LEU A 187 9.38 -18.87 -32.14
CA LEU A 187 10.54 -19.51 -32.77
C LEU A 187 10.21 -20.11 -34.12
N LEU A 188 8.98 -20.59 -34.29
CA LEU A 188 8.50 -21.22 -35.50
C LEU A 188 7.79 -20.19 -36.38
N LEU A 189 8.10 -20.23 -37.68
CA LEU A 189 7.49 -19.39 -38.72
C LEU A 189 7.19 -20.23 -39.95
N THR A 190 6.33 -19.74 -40.82
CA THR A 190 5.96 -20.44 -42.06
C THR A 190 6.65 -19.78 -43.25
N GLN A 191 7.26 -20.58 -44.12
CA GLN A 191 7.84 -20.09 -45.37
C GLN A 191 6.92 -20.47 -46.53
N GLN A 192 6.32 -19.45 -47.16
CA GLN A 192 5.31 -19.63 -48.19
C GLN A 192 5.89 -20.23 -49.49
N GLU A 193 7.11 -19.85 -49.86
CA GLU A 193 7.79 -20.35 -51.07
C GLU A 193 8.06 -21.86 -51.05
N HIS A 194 8.12 -22.45 -49.86
CA HIS A 194 8.54 -23.83 -49.66
C HIS A 194 7.45 -24.70 -49.02
N ASN A 195 6.26 -24.13 -48.78
CA ASN A 195 5.12 -24.79 -48.13
C ASN A 195 5.53 -25.55 -46.84
N CYS A 196 6.39 -24.93 -46.02
CA CYS A 196 7.00 -25.59 -44.86
C CYS A 196 7.17 -24.65 -43.65
N ILE A 197 7.42 -25.26 -42.49
CA ILE A 197 7.62 -24.57 -41.21
C ILE A 197 9.12 -24.52 -40.89
N PHE A 198 9.61 -23.31 -40.67
CA PHE A 198 11.00 -23.00 -40.39
C PHE A 198 11.20 -22.62 -38.91
N LEU A 199 12.38 -22.94 -38.36
CA LEU A 199 12.79 -22.55 -37.00
C LEU A 199 13.84 -21.45 -37.07
N ASN A 200 13.56 -20.29 -36.48
CA ASN A 200 14.51 -19.17 -36.41
C ASN A 200 15.64 -19.45 -35.41
N TRP A 201 16.77 -19.96 -35.89
CA TRP A 201 17.95 -20.29 -35.08
C TRP A 201 18.57 -19.11 -34.33
N PRO A 202 18.74 -17.90 -34.92
CA PRO A 202 19.19 -16.72 -34.18
C PRO A 202 18.33 -16.39 -32.97
N LEU A 203 17.00 -16.34 -33.13
CA LEU A 203 16.07 -16.08 -32.03
C LEU A 203 16.11 -17.21 -30.99
N THR A 204 16.20 -18.46 -31.45
CA THR A 204 16.29 -19.65 -30.61
C THR A 204 17.50 -19.59 -29.67
N LYS A 205 18.69 -19.27 -30.20
CA LYS A 205 19.92 -19.15 -29.40
C LYS A 205 19.77 -18.07 -28.31
N THR A 206 19.22 -16.91 -28.68
CA THR A 206 19.00 -15.79 -27.75
C THR A 206 18.06 -16.18 -26.61
N LEU A 207 16.91 -16.78 -26.91
CA LEU A 207 15.94 -17.19 -25.88
C LEU A 207 16.48 -18.30 -24.97
N VAL A 208 17.24 -19.25 -25.51
CA VAL A 208 17.90 -20.30 -24.72
C VAL A 208 18.91 -19.71 -23.73
N VAL A 209 19.71 -18.74 -24.15
CA VAL A 209 20.67 -18.04 -23.26
C VAL A 209 19.94 -17.29 -22.14
N LEU A 210 18.92 -16.50 -22.48
CA LEU A 210 18.13 -15.74 -21.51
C LEU A 210 17.42 -16.66 -20.50
N ARG A 211 16.85 -17.77 -20.98
CA ARG A 211 16.21 -18.76 -20.10
C ARG A 211 17.21 -19.44 -19.18
N SER A 212 18.40 -19.79 -19.69
CA SER A 212 19.46 -20.42 -18.89
C SER A 212 19.96 -19.50 -17.77
N PHE A 213 20.06 -18.19 -18.03
CA PHE A 213 20.40 -17.21 -17.00
C PHE A 213 19.36 -17.17 -15.87
N ASN A 214 18.07 -17.16 -16.22
CA ASN A 214 17.01 -17.22 -15.22
C ASN A 214 17.03 -18.54 -14.43
N ASP A 215 17.21 -19.68 -15.10
CA ASP A 215 17.29 -20.98 -14.44
C ASP A 215 18.47 -21.06 -13.46
N PHE A 216 19.60 -20.37 -13.75
CA PHE A 216 20.71 -20.22 -12.81
C PHE A 216 20.33 -19.43 -11.54
N ILE A 217 19.57 -18.34 -11.68
CA ILE A 217 19.07 -17.58 -10.50
C ILE A 217 18.16 -18.47 -9.64
N TYR A 218 17.27 -19.25 -10.27
CA TYR A 218 16.40 -20.19 -9.56
C TYR A 218 17.20 -21.31 -8.87
N PHE A 219 18.25 -21.81 -9.50
CA PHE A 219 19.16 -22.77 -8.86
C PHE A 219 19.77 -22.20 -7.58
N LEU A 220 20.29 -20.97 -7.62
CA LEU A 220 20.80 -20.29 -6.43
C LEU A 220 19.72 -20.12 -5.35
N HIS A 221 18.47 -19.86 -5.74
CA HIS A 221 17.37 -19.80 -4.78
C HIS A 221 17.09 -21.15 -4.12
N ILE A 222 17.08 -22.25 -4.87
CA ILE A 222 16.90 -23.59 -4.29
C ILE A 222 17.99 -23.89 -3.27
N LEU A 223 19.25 -23.55 -3.56
CA LEU A 223 20.35 -23.69 -2.61
C LEU A 223 20.15 -22.83 -1.35
N LEU A 224 19.64 -21.61 -1.52
CA LEU A 224 19.33 -20.70 -0.42
C LEU A 224 18.22 -21.26 0.49
N GLN A 225 17.17 -21.87 -0.08
CA GLN A 225 16.04 -22.41 0.67
C GLN A 225 16.44 -23.51 1.67
N PHE A 226 17.48 -24.30 1.37
CA PHE A 226 18.04 -25.27 2.33
C PHE A 226 18.70 -24.64 3.56
N ARG A 227 18.98 -23.34 3.52
CA ARG A 227 19.65 -22.57 4.58
C ARG A 227 18.78 -21.46 5.15
N LEU A 228 17.55 -21.30 4.66
CA LEU A 228 16.64 -20.26 5.11
C LEU A 228 15.83 -20.74 6.32
N ALA A 229 15.96 -20.05 7.45
CA ALA A 229 15.14 -20.33 8.62
C ALA A 229 13.66 -20.00 8.32
N TYR A 230 12.75 -20.77 8.90
CA TYR A 230 11.31 -20.58 8.71
C TYR A 230 10.58 -20.43 10.05
N VAL A 231 9.49 -19.69 10.05
CA VAL A 231 8.63 -19.51 11.24
C VAL A 231 7.68 -20.70 11.33
N ALA A 232 7.67 -21.40 12.47
CA ALA A 232 6.80 -22.56 12.66
C ALA A 232 5.32 -22.15 12.59
N PRO A 233 4.47 -22.78 11.75
CA PRO A 233 3.07 -22.38 11.61
C PRO A 233 2.26 -22.50 12.90
N GLU A 234 2.59 -23.47 13.76
CA GLU A 234 1.96 -23.68 15.07
C GLU A 234 2.21 -22.49 16.02
N SER A 235 3.39 -21.88 15.95
CA SER A 235 3.77 -20.72 16.77
C SER A 235 3.18 -19.40 16.29
N ARG A 236 2.61 -19.34 15.06
CA ARG A 236 1.96 -18.14 14.52
C ARG A 236 0.61 -17.87 15.19
N VAL A 237 -0.09 -18.91 15.64
CA VAL A 237 -1.42 -18.80 16.28
C VAL A 237 -1.34 -18.20 17.69
N VAL A 238 -0.18 -18.32 18.34
CA VAL A 238 0.08 -17.80 19.69
C VAL A 238 0.78 -16.42 19.65
N GLY A 239 0.97 -15.85 18.45
CA GLY A 239 1.60 -14.52 18.28
C GLY A 239 3.10 -14.45 18.55
N ALA A 240 3.73 -15.54 19.03
CA ALA A 240 5.15 -15.57 19.38
C ALA A 240 6.08 -15.86 18.18
N GLY A 241 5.61 -16.58 17.15
CA GLY A 241 6.34 -16.81 15.90
C GLY A 241 7.78 -17.31 16.09
N GLU A 242 7.96 -18.52 16.62
CA GLU A 242 9.28 -19.09 16.86
C GLU A 242 10.00 -19.40 15.53
N LEU A 243 11.24 -18.90 15.42
CA LEU A 243 12.09 -19.10 14.26
C LEU A 243 12.85 -20.42 14.40
N VAL A 244 12.59 -21.38 13.49
CA VAL A 244 13.32 -22.65 13.45
C VAL A 244 14.59 -22.47 12.64
N ASP A 245 15.74 -22.57 13.30
CA ASP A 245 17.09 -22.40 12.73
C ASP A 245 17.88 -23.71 12.57
N ASP A 246 17.35 -24.84 13.04
CA ASP A 246 17.97 -26.16 12.91
C ASP A 246 18.10 -26.60 11.42
N PRO A 247 19.32 -26.80 10.87
CA PRO A 247 19.52 -27.09 9.45
C PRO A 247 18.90 -28.40 8.99
N LYS A 248 18.85 -29.42 9.87
CA LYS A 248 18.19 -30.71 9.57
C LYS A 248 16.67 -30.57 9.48
N LYS A 249 16.07 -29.75 10.36
CA LYS A 249 14.62 -29.49 10.35
C LYS A 249 14.23 -28.65 9.13
N ILE A 250 15.04 -27.65 8.77
CA ILE A 250 14.88 -26.83 7.56
C ILE A 250 14.89 -27.72 6.31
N ALA A 251 15.95 -28.53 6.14
CA ALA A 251 16.09 -29.39 4.96
C ALA A 251 14.93 -30.39 4.82
N ARG A 252 14.51 -31.04 5.92
CA ARG A 252 13.39 -32.00 5.90
C ARG A 252 12.05 -31.33 5.56
N ASN A 253 11.79 -30.15 6.13
CA ASN A 253 10.57 -29.39 5.85
C ASN A 253 10.51 -28.93 4.39
N TYR A 254 11.64 -28.45 3.83
CA TYR A 254 11.71 -28.02 2.44
C TYR A 254 11.59 -29.19 1.45
N LEU A 255 12.30 -30.30 1.69
CA LEU A 255 12.25 -31.52 0.88
C LEU A 255 10.83 -32.10 0.77
N SER A 256 10.07 -32.08 1.86
CA SER A 256 8.72 -32.67 1.91
C SER A 256 7.64 -31.80 1.25
N LYS A 257 7.85 -30.48 1.09
CA LYS A 257 6.78 -29.55 0.69
C LYS A 257 6.98 -28.96 -0.70
N PHE A 258 8.12 -28.31 -0.92
CA PHE A 258 8.32 -27.44 -2.10
C PHE A 258 9.42 -27.92 -3.03
N PHE A 259 10.39 -28.70 -2.54
CA PHE A 259 11.58 -29.08 -3.31
C PHE A 259 11.29 -29.75 -4.65
N ILE A 260 10.32 -30.68 -4.72
CA ILE A 260 10.00 -31.40 -5.97
C ILE A 260 9.47 -30.44 -7.05
N ILE A 261 8.57 -29.54 -6.66
CA ILE A 261 8.05 -28.50 -7.55
C ILE A 261 9.20 -27.58 -7.97
N ASP A 262 10.11 -27.27 -7.04
CA ASP A 262 11.22 -26.37 -7.30
C ASP A 262 12.26 -26.92 -8.25
N VAL A 263 12.60 -28.19 -8.12
CA VAL A 263 13.42 -28.91 -9.10
C VAL A 263 12.74 -28.93 -10.46
N PHE A 264 11.45 -29.28 -10.51
CA PHE A 264 10.73 -29.38 -11.79
C PHE A 264 10.68 -28.05 -12.57
N VAL A 265 10.48 -26.93 -11.85
CA VAL A 265 10.52 -25.57 -12.43
C VAL A 265 11.91 -25.22 -12.96
N PHE A 266 12.96 -25.64 -12.28
CA PHE A 266 14.35 -25.37 -12.61
C PHE A 266 14.88 -26.19 -13.80
N LEU A 267 14.37 -27.40 -14.03
CA LEU A 267 14.89 -28.29 -15.08
C LEU A 267 14.95 -27.58 -16.45
N PRO A 268 16.09 -27.58 -17.15
CA PRO A 268 16.22 -26.91 -18.45
C PRO A 268 15.64 -27.78 -19.60
N LEU A 269 14.39 -28.26 -19.45
CA LEU A 269 13.75 -29.17 -20.42
C LEU A 269 13.67 -28.55 -21.83
N PRO A 270 13.22 -27.29 -22.02
CA PRO A 270 13.17 -26.67 -23.35
C PRO A 270 14.56 -26.56 -23.99
N GLN A 271 15.60 -26.24 -23.20
CA GLN A 271 16.97 -26.13 -23.71
C GLN A 271 17.50 -27.48 -24.18
N ILE A 272 17.28 -28.55 -23.40
CA ILE A 272 17.69 -29.92 -23.79
C ILE A 272 16.96 -30.34 -25.07
N ILE A 273 15.65 -30.11 -25.16
CA ILE A 273 14.88 -30.48 -26.35
C ILE A 273 15.36 -29.70 -27.57
N ILE A 274 15.58 -28.39 -27.46
CA ILE A 274 16.01 -27.53 -28.57
C ILE A 274 17.44 -27.83 -29.03
N LEU A 275 18.36 -28.09 -28.11
CA LEU A 275 19.79 -28.25 -28.43
C LEU A 275 20.16 -29.69 -28.81
N VAL A 276 19.43 -30.69 -28.31
CA VAL A 276 19.77 -32.11 -28.49
C VAL A 276 18.75 -32.82 -29.36
N ILE A 277 17.45 -32.72 -29.04
CA ILE A 277 16.42 -33.55 -29.69
C ILE A 277 15.97 -32.95 -31.03
N LEU A 278 15.82 -31.63 -31.09
CA LEU A 278 15.26 -30.94 -32.25
C LEU A 278 16.19 -30.99 -33.49
N PRO A 279 17.52 -30.76 -33.38
CA PRO A 279 18.42 -30.85 -34.53
C PRO A 279 18.42 -32.25 -35.16
N ASP A 280 18.41 -33.30 -34.34
CA ASP A 280 18.47 -34.70 -34.80
C ASP A 280 17.14 -35.20 -35.39
N SER A 281 16.02 -34.53 -35.10
CA SER A 281 14.69 -34.92 -35.56
C SER A 281 14.14 -34.11 -36.73
N MET A 282 14.71 -32.92 -37.01
CA MET A 282 14.33 -32.08 -38.14
C MET A 282 14.70 -32.77 -39.47
N GLY A 283 13.74 -32.89 -40.39
CA GLY A 283 13.91 -33.63 -41.65
C GLY A 283 13.65 -35.14 -41.55
N ALA A 284 13.20 -35.64 -40.39
CA ALA A 284 12.71 -37.01 -40.18
C ALA A 284 11.21 -37.01 -39.82
N THR A 285 10.56 -38.18 -39.90
CA THR A 285 9.13 -38.35 -39.54
C THR A 285 8.81 -38.00 -38.08
N GLY A 286 9.83 -37.93 -37.21
CA GLY A 286 9.73 -37.60 -35.78
C GLY A 286 9.73 -36.09 -35.44
N ALA A 287 9.94 -35.20 -36.41
CA ALA A 287 10.07 -33.76 -36.15
C ALA A 287 8.84 -33.16 -35.43
N ASN A 288 7.64 -33.60 -35.79
CA ASN A 288 6.41 -33.17 -35.15
C ASN A 288 6.28 -33.67 -33.70
N TYR A 289 6.77 -34.86 -33.41
CA TYR A 289 6.81 -35.38 -32.04
C TYR A 289 7.74 -34.50 -31.18
N ALA A 290 8.93 -34.17 -31.68
CA ALA A 290 9.87 -33.29 -30.99
C ALA A 290 9.31 -31.87 -30.76
N LYS A 291 8.63 -31.29 -31.76
CA LYS A 291 7.96 -29.99 -31.65
C LYS A 291 6.82 -30.01 -30.62
N ASN A 292 5.99 -31.05 -30.62
CA ASN A 292 4.92 -31.20 -29.64
C ASN A 292 5.47 -31.46 -28.24
N LEU A 293 6.55 -32.23 -28.11
CA LEU A 293 7.26 -32.43 -26.84
C LEU A 293 7.83 -31.11 -26.30
N LEU A 294 8.42 -30.27 -27.15
CA LEU A 294 8.90 -28.93 -26.77
C LEU A 294 7.75 -28.05 -26.25
N ARG A 295 6.64 -27.99 -26.98
CA ARG A 295 5.45 -27.20 -26.59
C ARG A 295 4.89 -27.69 -25.26
N ALA A 296 4.76 -29.02 -25.09
CA ALA A 296 4.28 -29.62 -23.85
C ALA A 296 5.22 -29.31 -22.68
N ALA A 297 6.54 -29.41 -22.87
CA ALA A 297 7.52 -29.07 -21.85
C ALA A 297 7.43 -27.61 -21.41
N ILE A 298 7.29 -26.67 -22.36
CA ILE A 298 7.11 -25.24 -22.06
C ILE A 298 5.83 -25.02 -21.25
N LEU A 299 4.69 -25.53 -21.71
CA LEU A 299 3.39 -25.36 -21.02
C LEU A 299 3.40 -25.99 -19.62
N LEU A 300 3.94 -27.20 -19.48
CA LEU A 300 3.97 -27.91 -18.21
C LEU A 300 4.85 -27.21 -17.17
N GLN A 301 5.97 -26.60 -17.59
CA GLN A 301 6.83 -25.81 -16.70
C GLN A 301 6.30 -24.41 -16.43
N TYR A 302 5.48 -23.87 -17.32
CA TYR A 302 4.89 -22.55 -17.18
C TYR A 302 3.86 -22.50 -16.03
N ILE A 303 3.04 -23.55 -15.86
CA ILE A 303 1.99 -23.60 -14.82
C ILE A 303 2.57 -23.43 -13.40
N PRO A 304 3.58 -24.20 -12.96
CA PRO A 304 4.16 -24.01 -11.62
C PRO A 304 4.88 -22.66 -11.45
N ARG A 305 5.45 -22.10 -12.53
CA ARG A 305 6.04 -20.74 -12.53
C ARG A 305 4.97 -19.68 -12.28
N LEU A 306 3.79 -19.83 -12.90
CA LEU A 306 2.63 -18.97 -12.67
C LEU A 306 2.07 -19.13 -11.25
N TYR A 307 2.01 -20.35 -10.71
CA TYR A 307 1.58 -20.59 -9.32
C TYR A 307 2.45 -19.84 -8.30
N ARG A 308 3.77 -19.77 -8.51
CA ARG A 308 4.65 -18.97 -7.64
C ARG A 308 4.44 -17.47 -7.74
N PHE A 309 3.84 -17.01 -8.83
CA PHE A 309 3.43 -15.61 -8.98
C PHE A 309 2.13 -15.31 -8.21
N PHE A 310 1.31 -16.32 -7.87
CA PHE A 310 0.01 -16.14 -7.24
C PHE A 310 0.04 -15.43 -5.86
N PRO A 311 1.01 -15.68 -4.96
CA PRO A 311 1.11 -14.94 -3.70
C PRO A 311 1.33 -13.42 -3.88
N LEU A 312 1.91 -12.98 -5.01
CA LEU A 312 2.02 -11.55 -5.34
C LEU A 312 0.67 -10.94 -5.73
N LEU A 313 -0.26 -11.75 -6.22
CA LEU A 313 -1.61 -11.34 -6.64
C LEU A 313 -2.58 -11.26 -5.47
N ALA A 314 -2.48 -12.19 -4.52
CA ALA A 314 -3.33 -12.23 -3.35
C ALA A 314 -2.98 -11.13 -2.31
N GLY A 315 -1.91 -10.35 -2.53
CA GLY A 315 -1.41 -9.36 -1.57
C GLY A 315 -0.97 -9.98 -0.25
N GLN A 316 -0.81 -11.31 -0.21
CA GLN A 316 -0.69 -12.10 1.01
C GLN A 316 0.68 -12.78 1.05
N SER A 317 1.76 -12.00 0.94
CA SER A 317 3.08 -12.51 1.27
C SER A 317 3.28 -12.48 2.78
N SER A 318 3.31 -13.67 3.39
CA SER A 318 3.74 -13.86 4.80
C SER A 318 5.17 -13.36 5.08
N ALA A 319 5.93 -13.05 4.04
CA ALA A 319 7.04 -12.12 4.06
C ALA A 319 6.49 -10.73 3.69
N GLY A 320 5.89 -10.03 4.65
CA GLY A 320 5.52 -8.63 4.44
C GLY A 320 6.78 -7.87 4.06
N LEU A 321 6.80 -7.28 2.85
CA LEU A 321 7.76 -6.26 2.39
C LEU A 321 7.82 -6.04 0.88
N ILE A 322 7.06 -6.76 0.03
CA ILE A 322 7.46 -6.72 -1.38
C ILE A 322 7.14 -5.38 -2.04
N PHE A 323 6.07 -4.68 -1.65
CA PHE A 323 6.01 -3.24 -1.83
C PHE A 323 5.13 -2.54 -0.79
N GLU A 324 5.73 -1.73 0.08
CA GLU A 324 5.03 -0.92 1.09
C GLU A 324 4.12 0.17 0.49
N SER A 325 4.24 0.43 -0.81
CA SER A 325 3.54 1.52 -1.48
C SER A 325 2.31 1.03 -2.24
N ALA A 326 1.17 1.68 -2.00
CA ALA A 326 -0.06 1.49 -2.77
C ALA A 326 0.17 1.65 -4.29
N TRP A 327 1.14 2.48 -4.68
CA TRP A 327 1.58 2.64 -6.08
C TRP A 327 2.12 1.36 -6.71
N ALA A 328 2.88 0.58 -5.96
CA ALA A 328 3.50 -0.60 -6.50
C ALA A 328 2.50 -1.74 -6.68
N ASN A 329 1.50 -1.86 -5.79
CA ASN A 329 0.38 -2.78 -6.00
C ASN A 329 -0.39 -2.45 -7.28
N PHE A 330 -0.61 -1.15 -7.55
CA PHE A 330 -1.22 -0.70 -8.81
C PHE A 330 -0.37 -1.07 -10.04
N ILE A 331 0.93 -0.77 -10.02
CA ILE A 331 1.87 -1.10 -11.12
C ILE A 331 1.92 -2.61 -11.34
N MET A 332 2.00 -3.41 -10.28
CA MET A 332 2.03 -4.87 -10.37
C MET A 332 0.76 -5.45 -10.99
N ASN A 333 -0.40 -4.88 -10.67
CA ASN A 333 -1.68 -5.29 -11.25
C ASN A 333 -1.78 -4.89 -12.74
N LEU A 334 -1.32 -3.70 -13.11
CA LEU A 334 -1.22 -3.29 -14.51
C LEU A 334 -0.27 -4.19 -15.30
N LEU A 335 0.89 -4.50 -14.72
CA LEU A 335 1.87 -5.41 -15.31
C LEU A 335 1.28 -6.81 -15.50
N MET A 336 0.49 -7.30 -14.54
CA MET A 336 -0.22 -8.57 -14.67
C MET A 336 -1.19 -8.56 -15.86
N PHE A 337 -1.96 -7.48 -16.02
CA PHE A 337 -2.87 -7.34 -17.15
C PHE A 337 -2.13 -7.44 -18.50
N VAL A 338 -1.01 -6.72 -18.62
CA VAL A 338 -0.15 -6.77 -19.82
C VAL A 338 0.48 -8.15 -20.01
N LEU A 339 0.92 -8.81 -18.93
CA LEU A 339 1.52 -10.15 -18.99
C LEU A 339 0.50 -11.21 -19.40
N ALA A 340 -0.74 -11.12 -18.91
CA ALA A 340 -1.82 -11.99 -19.34
C ALA A 340 -2.14 -11.79 -20.82
N SER A 341 -2.15 -10.54 -21.31
CA SER A 341 -2.34 -10.27 -22.74
C SER A 341 -1.22 -10.81 -23.60
N HIS A 342 0.03 -10.74 -23.12
CA HIS A 342 1.19 -11.35 -23.77
C HIS A 342 1.02 -12.85 -23.93
N VAL A 343 0.58 -13.55 -22.88
CA VAL A 343 0.34 -15.00 -22.91
C VAL A 343 -0.79 -15.35 -23.88
N VAL A 344 -1.93 -14.66 -23.80
CA VAL A 344 -3.08 -14.89 -24.69
C VAL A 344 -2.69 -14.67 -26.15
N GLY A 345 -1.98 -13.58 -26.45
CA GLY A 345 -1.47 -13.28 -27.80
C GLY A 345 -0.48 -14.33 -28.30
N SER A 346 0.43 -14.78 -27.44
CA SER A 346 1.40 -15.83 -27.78
C SER A 346 0.72 -17.18 -28.04
N CYS A 347 -0.30 -17.53 -27.25
CA CYS A 347 -1.11 -18.73 -27.47
C CYS A 347 -1.89 -18.64 -28.79
N TRP A 348 -2.46 -17.47 -29.12
CA TRP A 348 -3.15 -17.26 -30.38
C TRP A 348 -2.22 -17.46 -31.60
N TYR A 349 -1.00 -16.90 -31.56
CA TYR A 349 0.03 -17.14 -32.58
C TYR A 349 0.38 -18.64 -32.70
N LEU A 350 0.60 -19.32 -31.57
CA LEU A 350 0.91 -20.75 -31.55
C LEU A 350 -0.22 -21.58 -32.17
N PHE A 351 -1.47 -21.29 -31.82
CA PHE A 351 -2.63 -22.00 -32.34
C PHE A 351 -2.83 -21.74 -33.83
N ALA A 352 -2.62 -20.51 -34.31
CA ALA A 352 -2.61 -20.22 -35.74
C ALA A 352 -1.59 -21.10 -36.48
N LEU A 353 -0.36 -21.17 -35.97
CA LEU A 353 0.69 -22.03 -36.53
C LEU A 353 0.31 -23.53 -36.48
N GLN A 354 -0.33 -23.99 -35.41
CA GLN A 354 -0.83 -25.37 -35.32
C GLN A 354 -1.90 -25.67 -36.38
N ARG A 355 -2.79 -24.71 -36.65
CA ARG A 355 -3.80 -24.82 -37.70
C ARG A 355 -3.15 -24.88 -39.09
N VAL A 356 -2.11 -24.10 -39.35
CA VAL A 356 -1.33 -24.19 -40.61
C VAL A 356 -0.66 -25.56 -40.73
N ASN A 357 -0.01 -26.06 -39.68
CA ASN A 357 0.59 -27.40 -39.67
C ASN A 357 -0.46 -28.50 -39.92
N GLN A 358 -1.67 -28.34 -39.40
CA GLN A 358 -2.79 -29.26 -39.65
C GLN A 358 -3.22 -29.19 -41.12
N CYS A 359 -3.40 -28.00 -41.68
CA CYS A 359 -3.74 -27.83 -43.10
C CYS A 359 -2.70 -28.48 -44.03
N LEU A 360 -1.39 -28.24 -43.79
CA LEU A 360 -0.32 -28.86 -44.59
C LEU A 360 -0.31 -30.40 -44.49
N ARG A 361 -0.64 -30.95 -43.32
CA ARG A 361 -0.76 -32.40 -43.14
C ARG A 361 -1.95 -32.96 -43.89
N ASP A 362 -3.09 -32.29 -43.81
CA ASP A 362 -4.32 -32.71 -44.50
C ASP A 362 -4.11 -32.64 -46.03
N ALA A 363 -3.44 -31.59 -46.53
CA ALA A 363 -3.04 -31.47 -47.94
C ALA A 363 -2.08 -32.60 -48.37
N CYS A 364 -1.08 -32.91 -47.55
CA CYS A 364 -0.15 -34.02 -47.80
C CYS A 364 -0.88 -35.39 -47.81
N HIS A 365 -1.78 -35.63 -46.86
CA HIS A 365 -2.57 -36.88 -46.78
C HIS A 365 -3.55 -37.05 -47.95
N ASN A 366 -4.15 -35.96 -48.43
CA ASN A 366 -5.05 -35.98 -49.57
C ASN A 366 -4.30 -36.02 -50.92
N SER A 367 -3.02 -35.65 -50.93
CA SER A 367 -2.16 -35.72 -52.12
C SER A 367 -1.65 -37.13 -52.40
N THR A 368 -1.34 -37.42 -53.67
CA THR A 368 -0.68 -38.67 -54.08
C THR A 368 0.84 -38.65 -53.88
N ILE A 369 1.38 -37.65 -53.18
CA ILE A 369 2.83 -37.43 -53.06
C ILE A 369 3.40 -38.32 -51.95
N SER A 370 4.19 -39.33 -52.34
CA SER A 370 4.85 -40.19 -51.36
C SER A 370 5.89 -39.39 -50.55
N ARG A 371 5.91 -39.59 -49.21
CA ARG A 371 6.89 -38.98 -48.28
C ARG A 371 6.80 -37.44 -48.13
N CYS A 372 5.70 -36.80 -48.54
CA CYS A 372 5.49 -35.35 -48.35
C CYS A 372 5.64 -34.89 -46.89
N MET A 373 5.37 -35.76 -45.92
CA MET A 373 5.57 -35.48 -44.47
C MET A 373 6.98 -35.02 -44.09
N LYS A 374 8.00 -35.37 -44.89
CA LYS A 374 9.39 -34.94 -44.69
C LYS A 374 9.60 -33.46 -45.01
N PHE A 375 8.79 -32.93 -45.92
CA PHE A 375 8.91 -31.58 -46.49
C PHE A 375 8.17 -30.51 -45.70
N LEU A 376 7.29 -30.89 -44.76
CA LEU A 376 6.55 -29.94 -43.92
C LEU A 376 7.47 -29.09 -43.03
N ASP A 377 8.70 -29.53 -42.80
CA ASP A 377 9.69 -28.84 -41.99
C ASP A 377 10.90 -28.48 -42.86
N CYS A 378 11.22 -27.18 -42.96
CA CYS A 378 12.23 -26.66 -43.91
C CYS A 378 13.70 -27.06 -43.59
N GLY A 379 13.95 -28.04 -42.71
CA GLY A 379 15.29 -28.47 -42.32
C GLY A 379 16.03 -27.52 -41.37
N HIS A 380 17.36 -27.70 -41.24
CA HIS A 380 18.23 -26.90 -40.38
C HIS A 380 18.82 -25.73 -41.17
N GLY A 381 18.28 -24.52 -41.01
CA GLY A 381 18.76 -23.35 -41.75
C GLY A 381 18.22 -23.29 -43.19
N ASN A 382 18.92 -22.59 -44.09
CA ASN A 382 18.55 -22.48 -45.49
C ASN A 382 19.04 -23.66 -46.34
N ASP A 383 19.52 -24.74 -45.73
CA ASP A 383 20.03 -25.94 -46.42
C ASP A 383 18.87 -26.79 -46.96
N LEU A 384 18.16 -26.24 -47.94
CA LEU A 384 17.15 -26.91 -48.77
C LEU A 384 17.80 -27.92 -49.74
N SER A 385 19.12 -27.90 -49.86
CA SER A 385 19.94 -28.81 -50.68
C SER A 385 19.70 -30.29 -50.35
N ALA A 386 19.28 -30.62 -49.13
CA ALA A 386 18.90 -31.97 -48.72
C ALA A 386 17.57 -32.45 -49.33
N PHE A 387 16.70 -31.53 -49.77
CA PHE A 387 15.41 -31.82 -50.39
C PHE A 387 15.43 -31.70 -51.91
N GLU A 388 16.31 -30.87 -52.47
CA GLU A 388 16.46 -30.66 -53.93
C GLU A 388 16.75 -31.95 -54.70
N ASN A 389 17.39 -32.94 -54.05
CA ASN A 389 17.71 -34.24 -54.66
C ASN A 389 16.50 -35.19 -54.74
N ASP A 390 15.36 -34.87 -54.12
CA ASP A 390 14.15 -35.71 -54.14
C ASP A 390 13.17 -35.23 -55.22
N PRO A 391 12.80 -36.05 -56.22
CA PRO A 391 11.89 -35.65 -57.29
C PRO A 391 10.48 -35.31 -56.79
N THR A 392 10.09 -35.75 -55.59
CA THR A 392 8.78 -35.44 -54.99
C THR A 392 8.73 -34.03 -54.37
N TRP A 393 9.87 -33.38 -54.18
CA TRP A 393 9.96 -32.02 -53.64
C TRP A 393 9.35 -30.98 -54.59
N SER A 394 9.65 -31.05 -55.89
CA SER A 394 9.08 -30.15 -56.89
C SER A 394 7.57 -30.31 -57.04
N GLN A 395 7.05 -31.54 -56.83
CA GLN A 395 5.62 -31.82 -56.81
C GLN A 395 4.94 -31.21 -55.57
N TRP A 396 5.61 -31.19 -54.42
CA TRP A 396 5.12 -30.57 -53.19
C TRP A 396 5.08 -29.04 -53.28
N LEU A 397 6.11 -28.42 -53.85
CA LEU A 397 6.16 -26.96 -54.06
C LEU A 397 4.98 -26.46 -54.91
N ASN A 398 4.60 -27.22 -55.93
CA ASN A 398 3.52 -26.88 -56.86
C ASN A 398 2.13 -27.41 -56.43
N ASN A 399 2.00 -27.98 -55.23
CA ASN A 399 0.73 -28.52 -54.75
C ASN A 399 -0.25 -27.38 -54.40
N THR A 400 -1.41 -27.36 -55.05
CA THR A 400 -2.42 -26.31 -54.88
C THR A 400 -3.02 -26.27 -53.48
N ASP A 401 -3.23 -27.43 -52.86
CA ASP A 401 -3.82 -27.53 -51.51
C ASP A 401 -2.84 -27.03 -50.44
N ALA A 402 -1.54 -27.32 -50.60
CA ALA A 402 -0.49 -26.84 -49.72
C ALA A 402 -0.31 -25.31 -49.81
N ILE A 403 -0.34 -24.75 -51.02
CA ILE A 403 -0.29 -23.29 -51.24
C ILE A 403 -1.54 -22.61 -50.64
N ALA A 404 -2.71 -23.23 -50.78
CA ALA A 404 -3.97 -22.71 -50.24
C ALA A 404 -3.96 -22.57 -48.71
N CYS A 405 -3.11 -23.31 -47.99
CA CYS A 405 -2.99 -23.19 -46.53
C CYS A 405 -2.50 -21.81 -46.06
N PHE A 406 -1.86 -21.01 -46.91
CA PHE A 406 -1.35 -19.68 -46.53
C PHE A 406 -2.25 -18.53 -47.03
N GLY A 407 -3.28 -18.81 -47.84
CA GLY A 407 -4.17 -17.81 -48.44
C GLY A 407 -5.48 -17.57 -47.67
N GLN A 408 -6.18 -16.47 -47.99
CA GLN A 408 -7.47 -16.10 -47.38
C GLN A 408 -8.69 -16.90 -47.90
N GLY A 409 -8.53 -17.78 -48.89
CA GLY A 409 -9.63 -18.43 -49.60
C GLY A 409 -9.51 -19.95 -49.78
N GLY A 410 -8.69 -20.63 -48.96
CA GLY A 410 -8.58 -22.09 -48.99
C GLY A 410 -9.82 -22.79 -48.44
N SER A 411 -9.98 -24.09 -48.72
CA SER A 411 -11.07 -24.94 -48.18
C SER A 411 -11.02 -25.12 -46.66
N PHE A 412 -9.89 -24.80 -46.03
CA PHE A 412 -9.66 -24.96 -44.60
C PHE A 412 -10.15 -23.74 -43.79
N SER A 413 -11.09 -23.96 -42.87
CA SER A 413 -11.63 -22.90 -42.01
C SER A 413 -10.68 -22.59 -40.86
N TYR A 414 -10.10 -21.37 -40.84
CA TYR A 414 -9.19 -20.91 -39.78
C TYR A 414 -9.87 -20.16 -38.64
N GLY A 415 -11.14 -19.75 -38.79
CA GLY A 415 -11.89 -19.05 -37.75
C GLY A 415 -11.16 -17.82 -37.21
N ILE A 416 -11.05 -17.71 -35.88
CA ILE A 416 -10.36 -16.61 -35.19
C ILE A 416 -8.85 -16.53 -35.48
N TYR A 417 -8.26 -17.55 -36.11
CA TYR A 417 -6.83 -17.60 -36.43
C TYR A 417 -6.51 -17.08 -37.83
N GLN A 418 -7.50 -16.67 -38.64
CA GLN A 418 -7.29 -16.23 -40.02
C GLN A 418 -6.19 -15.16 -40.16
N ASN A 419 -6.24 -14.12 -39.32
CA ASN A 419 -5.22 -13.07 -39.31
C ASN A 419 -3.88 -13.56 -38.74
N GLY A 420 -3.91 -14.58 -37.87
CA GLY A 420 -2.72 -15.20 -37.31
C GLY A 420 -1.94 -16.00 -38.37
N VAL A 421 -2.62 -16.63 -39.33
CA VAL A 421 -1.98 -17.35 -40.45
C VAL A 421 -1.16 -16.39 -41.31
N LEU A 422 -1.72 -15.22 -41.66
CA LEU A 422 -0.96 -14.20 -42.39
C LEU A 422 0.22 -13.66 -41.57
N LEU A 423 0.10 -13.64 -40.25
CA LEU A 423 1.18 -13.22 -39.37
C LEU A 423 2.32 -14.24 -39.28
N THR A 424 2.06 -15.54 -39.49
CA THR A 424 3.12 -16.57 -39.44
C THR A 424 4.06 -16.50 -40.65
N THR A 425 3.61 -15.93 -41.78
CA THR A 425 4.44 -15.73 -42.98
C THR A 425 5.33 -14.50 -42.89
N GLU A 426 5.09 -13.61 -41.93
CA GLU A 426 5.87 -12.39 -41.75
C GLU A 426 7.28 -12.69 -41.24
N SER A 427 8.30 -12.08 -41.86
CA SER A 427 9.71 -12.34 -41.54
C SER A 427 10.17 -11.62 -40.26
N SER A 428 9.64 -10.42 -40.00
CA SER A 428 10.00 -9.59 -38.85
C SER A 428 9.46 -10.15 -37.54
N VAL A 429 10.36 -10.58 -36.65
CA VAL A 429 10.01 -11.07 -35.30
C VAL A 429 9.26 -9.99 -34.50
N VAL A 430 9.65 -8.73 -34.64
CA VAL A 430 9.05 -7.60 -33.92
C VAL A 430 7.60 -7.43 -34.37
N THR A 431 7.32 -7.46 -35.67
CA THR A 431 5.96 -7.32 -36.20
C THR A 431 5.06 -8.43 -35.67
N ARG A 432 5.52 -9.69 -35.72
CA ARG A 432 4.78 -10.84 -35.20
C ARG A 432 4.45 -10.72 -33.72
N TYR A 433 5.44 -10.33 -32.93
CA TYR A 433 5.29 -10.17 -31.49
C TYR A 433 4.31 -9.03 -31.15
N VAL A 434 4.52 -7.84 -31.72
CA VAL A 434 3.70 -6.65 -31.42
C VAL A 434 2.25 -6.86 -31.85
N TYR A 435 1.99 -7.42 -33.03
CA TYR A 435 0.63 -7.72 -33.47
C TYR A 435 -0.05 -8.77 -32.60
N SER A 436 0.67 -9.82 -32.19
CA SER A 436 0.12 -10.86 -31.31
C SER A 436 -0.18 -10.31 -29.92
N LEU A 437 0.70 -9.47 -29.37
CA LEU A 437 0.48 -8.77 -28.11
C LEU A 437 -0.74 -7.84 -28.19
N PHE A 438 -0.84 -7.07 -29.28
CA PHE A 438 -1.99 -6.20 -29.53
C PHE A 438 -3.30 -7.00 -29.58
N TRP A 439 -3.33 -8.11 -30.31
CA TRP A 439 -4.50 -9.00 -30.36
C TRP A 439 -4.87 -9.49 -28.96
N GLY A 440 -3.91 -10.04 -28.20
CA GLY A 440 -4.16 -10.51 -26.84
C GLY A 440 -4.67 -9.41 -25.90
N PHE A 441 -4.12 -8.20 -26.01
CA PHE A 441 -4.52 -7.04 -25.21
C PHE A 441 -5.94 -6.59 -25.56
N GLN A 442 -6.26 -6.52 -26.84
CA GLN A 442 -7.60 -6.20 -27.34
C GLN A 442 -8.62 -7.23 -26.84
N GLN A 443 -8.31 -8.53 -26.93
CA GLN A 443 -9.25 -9.58 -26.54
C GLN A 443 -9.53 -9.61 -25.03
N ILE A 444 -8.51 -9.42 -24.19
CA ILE A 444 -8.71 -9.33 -22.73
C ILE A 444 -9.49 -8.06 -22.37
N SER A 445 -9.17 -6.92 -22.98
CA SER A 445 -9.83 -5.63 -22.69
C SER A 445 -11.29 -5.57 -23.14
N THR A 446 -11.62 -6.23 -24.25
CA THR A 446 -12.97 -6.26 -24.83
C THR A 446 -13.77 -7.51 -24.43
N LEU A 447 -13.23 -8.35 -23.54
CA LEU A 447 -13.83 -9.63 -23.13
C LEU A 447 -14.19 -10.53 -24.31
N ALA A 448 -13.33 -10.51 -25.33
CA ALA A 448 -13.51 -11.19 -26.61
C ALA A 448 -14.78 -10.80 -27.41
N GLY A 449 -15.37 -9.63 -27.14
CA GLY A 449 -16.63 -9.21 -27.74
C GLY A 449 -16.63 -8.98 -29.25
N ASN A 450 -15.47 -8.91 -29.89
CA ASN A 450 -15.30 -8.70 -31.34
C ASN A 450 -14.97 -9.99 -32.11
N GLN A 451 -14.96 -11.16 -31.47
CA GLN A 451 -14.62 -12.42 -32.12
C GLN A 451 -15.83 -13.32 -32.24
N VAL A 452 -15.98 -13.95 -33.40
CA VAL A 452 -16.95 -15.02 -33.63
C VAL A 452 -16.15 -16.30 -33.88
N PRO A 453 -16.07 -17.23 -32.91
CA PRO A 453 -15.37 -18.50 -33.11
C PRO A 453 -16.06 -19.33 -34.18
N SER A 454 -15.28 -20.17 -34.89
CA SER A 454 -15.84 -21.17 -35.79
C SER A 454 -16.49 -22.32 -35.00
N TYR A 455 -17.06 -23.30 -35.69
CA TYR A 455 -17.57 -24.53 -35.07
C TYR A 455 -16.47 -25.44 -34.49
N PHE A 456 -15.20 -25.01 -34.51
CA PHE A 456 -14.11 -25.74 -33.89
C PHE A 456 -14.15 -25.62 -32.37
N VAL A 457 -14.40 -26.74 -31.68
CA VAL A 457 -14.60 -26.79 -30.21
C VAL A 457 -13.48 -26.11 -29.42
N TRP A 458 -12.22 -26.28 -29.83
CA TRP A 458 -11.08 -25.70 -29.12
C TRP A 458 -10.99 -24.18 -29.26
N GLU A 459 -11.48 -23.59 -30.35
CA GLU A 459 -11.62 -22.12 -30.48
C GLU A 459 -12.63 -21.59 -29.48
N VAL A 460 -13.78 -22.26 -29.36
CA VAL A 460 -14.84 -21.89 -28.42
C VAL A 460 -14.36 -21.99 -26.96
N LEU A 461 -13.64 -23.06 -26.61
CA LEU A 461 -13.05 -23.20 -25.27
C LEU A 461 -12.00 -22.11 -24.99
N PHE A 462 -11.18 -21.78 -25.99
CA PHE A 462 -10.15 -20.73 -25.85
C PHE A 462 -10.78 -19.34 -25.68
N THR A 463 -11.79 -18.99 -26.47
CA THR A 463 -12.49 -17.69 -26.33
C THR A 463 -13.26 -17.60 -25.01
N MET A 464 -13.90 -18.67 -24.54
CA MET A 464 -14.51 -18.71 -23.20
C MET A 464 -13.48 -18.51 -22.09
N ALA A 465 -12.29 -19.12 -22.22
CA ALA A 465 -11.21 -18.92 -21.25
C ALA A 465 -10.70 -17.48 -21.24
N ILE A 466 -10.52 -16.84 -22.40
CA ILE A 466 -10.15 -15.42 -22.50
C ILE A 466 -11.20 -14.54 -21.81
N MET A 467 -12.49 -14.80 -22.03
CA MET A 467 -13.58 -14.04 -21.41
C MET A 467 -13.55 -14.19 -19.87
N GLY A 468 -13.39 -15.40 -19.36
CA GLY A 468 -13.29 -15.65 -17.91
C GLY A 468 -12.06 -14.98 -17.26
N ILE A 469 -10.89 -15.10 -17.89
CA ILE A 469 -9.65 -14.47 -17.40
C ILE A 469 -9.76 -12.94 -17.49
N GLY A 470 -10.30 -12.41 -18.59
CA GLY A 470 -10.49 -10.97 -18.80
C GLY A 470 -11.42 -10.35 -17.77
N LEU A 471 -12.55 -10.97 -17.47
CA LEU A 471 -13.48 -10.51 -16.43
C LEU A 471 -12.80 -10.42 -15.05
N LEU A 472 -12.05 -11.46 -14.68
CA LEU A 472 -11.33 -11.51 -13.40
C LEU A 472 -10.28 -10.39 -13.32
N LEU A 473 -9.44 -10.25 -14.34
CA LEU A 473 -8.38 -9.24 -14.38
C LEU A 473 -8.92 -7.81 -14.38
N PHE A 474 -10.01 -7.57 -15.13
CA PHE A 474 -10.64 -6.26 -15.21
C PHE A 474 -11.28 -5.87 -13.85
N ALA A 475 -11.93 -6.82 -13.18
CA ALA A 475 -12.47 -6.61 -11.84
C ALA A 475 -11.37 -6.28 -10.81
N LEU A 476 -10.24 -7.01 -10.86
CA LEU A 476 -9.07 -6.74 -9.99
C LEU A 476 -8.46 -5.37 -10.28
N LEU A 477 -8.36 -4.96 -11.55
CA LEU A 477 -7.85 -3.65 -11.94
C LEU A 477 -8.71 -2.52 -11.36
N ILE A 478 -10.03 -2.59 -11.55
CA ILE A 478 -10.96 -1.58 -11.04
C ILE A 478 -10.95 -1.55 -9.51
N GLY A 479 -11.05 -2.70 -8.85
CA GLY A 479 -11.08 -2.78 -7.38
C GLY A 479 -9.82 -2.19 -6.74
N ASN A 480 -8.64 -2.52 -7.28
CA ASN A 480 -7.37 -1.97 -6.78
C ASN A 480 -7.19 -0.49 -7.12
N MET A 481 -7.63 -0.04 -8.30
CA MET A 481 -7.62 1.38 -8.67
C MET A 481 -8.50 2.21 -7.72
N GLN A 482 -9.68 1.72 -7.37
CA GLN A 482 -10.56 2.38 -6.41
C GLN A 482 -9.89 2.50 -5.02
N ASN A 483 -9.32 1.41 -4.51
CA ASN A 483 -8.60 1.42 -3.24
C ASN A 483 -7.42 2.42 -3.26
N PHE A 484 -6.66 2.46 -4.35
CA PHE A 484 -5.58 3.42 -4.52
C PHE A 484 -6.07 4.86 -4.52
N LEU A 485 -7.09 5.20 -5.32
CA LEU A 485 -7.66 6.54 -5.37
C LEU A 485 -8.24 6.99 -4.02
N GLN A 486 -8.90 6.08 -3.31
CA GLN A 486 -9.38 6.34 -1.95
C GLN A 486 -8.24 6.59 -0.97
N SER A 487 -7.10 5.88 -1.11
CA SER A 487 -5.95 6.10 -0.24
C SER A 487 -5.34 7.50 -0.41
N LEU A 488 -5.19 7.99 -1.65
CA LEU A 488 -4.72 9.36 -1.94
C LEU A 488 -5.71 10.42 -1.42
N GLY A 489 -7.00 10.12 -1.56
CA GLY A 489 -8.09 11.00 -1.15
C GLY A 489 -8.41 10.97 0.33
N ARG A 490 -7.89 10.02 1.13
CA ARG A 490 -8.39 9.72 2.49
C ARG A 490 -8.45 10.95 3.38
N ARG A 491 -7.38 11.74 3.41
CA ARG A 491 -7.29 12.95 4.25
C ARG A 491 -8.24 14.06 3.78
N ARG A 492 -8.34 14.24 2.46
CA ARG A 492 -9.25 15.24 1.86
C ARG A 492 -10.71 14.84 2.04
N LEU A 493 -10.99 13.55 1.90
CA LEU A 493 -12.31 12.95 2.12
C LEU A 493 -12.72 13.09 3.59
N GLU A 494 -11.84 12.77 4.53
CA GLU A 494 -12.08 12.95 5.97
C GLU A 494 -12.41 14.41 6.31
N MET A 495 -11.67 15.38 5.77
CA MET A 495 -11.98 16.80 5.93
C MET A 495 -13.36 17.15 5.36
N SER A 496 -13.66 16.65 4.16
CA SER A 496 -14.90 16.94 3.47
C SER A 496 -16.11 16.36 4.18
N LEU A 497 -16.00 15.14 4.71
CA LEU A 497 -17.03 14.48 5.52
C LEU A 497 -17.25 15.25 6.81
N ARG A 498 -16.18 15.54 7.57
CA ARG A 498 -16.29 16.33 8.81
C ARG A 498 -16.94 17.69 8.58
N ARG A 499 -16.54 18.40 7.51
CA ARG A 499 -17.16 19.69 7.15
C ARG A 499 -18.65 19.53 6.85
N ARG A 500 -19.05 18.48 6.12
CA ARG A 500 -20.45 18.19 5.82
C ARG A 500 -21.25 17.92 7.09
N ASP A 501 -20.71 17.12 8.00
CA ASP A 501 -21.35 16.77 9.27
C ASP A 501 -21.56 18.01 10.14
N VAL A 502 -20.55 18.88 10.24
CA VAL A 502 -20.65 20.15 10.98
C VAL A 502 -21.70 21.07 10.35
N GLU A 503 -21.70 21.25 9.02
CA GLU A 503 -22.70 22.07 8.34
C GLU A 503 -24.13 21.52 8.53
N GLN A 504 -24.31 20.20 8.44
CA GLN A 504 -25.60 19.57 8.69
C GLN A 504 -26.05 19.75 10.14
N TRP A 505 -25.14 19.59 11.10
CA TRP A 505 -25.40 19.84 12.51
C TRP A 505 -25.80 21.29 12.79
N MET A 506 -25.10 22.27 12.20
CA MET A 506 -25.42 23.70 12.32
C MET A 506 -26.81 24.03 11.74
N ARG A 507 -27.14 23.45 10.58
CA ARG A 507 -28.46 23.62 9.95
C ARG A 507 -29.57 23.01 10.78
N HIS A 508 -29.38 21.79 11.27
CA HIS A 508 -30.37 21.11 12.10
C HIS A 508 -30.69 21.88 13.39
N ARG A 509 -29.68 22.52 13.99
CA ARG A 509 -29.82 23.36 15.19
C ARG A 509 -30.26 24.80 14.89
N ARG A 510 -30.42 25.18 13.62
CA ARG A 510 -30.81 26.54 13.18
C ARG A 510 -29.94 27.65 13.80
N LEU A 511 -28.62 27.46 13.80
CA LEU A 511 -27.71 28.43 14.39
C LEU A 511 -27.74 29.78 13.64
N PRO A 512 -27.61 30.92 14.32
CA PRO A 512 -27.43 32.24 13.70
C PRO A 512 -26.23 32.29 12.74
N HIS A 513 -26.33 33.09 11.68
CA HIS A 513 -25.30 33.17 10.63
C HIS A 513 -23.90 33.55 11.17
N GLU A 514 -23.85 34.43 12.17
CA GLU A 514 -22.59 34.82 12.81
C GLU A 514 -21.90 33.64 13.53
N LEU A 515 -22.66 32.85 14.29
CA LEU A 515 -22.15 31.64 14.96
C LEU A 515 -21.73 30.57 13.94
N GLN A 516 -22.45 30.44 12.83
CA GLN A 516 -22.04 29.52 11.76
C GLN A 516 -20.70 29.93 11.14
N SER A 517 -20.49 31.23 10.90
CA SER A 517 -19.22 31.75 10.38
C SER A 517 -18.08 31.47 11.36
N GLN A 518 -18.28 31.74 12.65
CA GLN A 518 -17.29 31.48 13.69
C GLN A 518 -16.94 29.98 13.80
N LEU A 519 -17.94 29.10 13.73
CA LEU A 519 -17.73 27.65 13.75
C LEU A 519 -16.95 27.15 12.52
N ARG A 520 -17.25 27.66 11.32
CA ARG A 520 -16.48 27.35 10.10
C ARG A 520 -15.02 27.76 10.22
N ASP A 521 -14.75 28.91 10.80
CA ASP A 521 -13.38 29.41 11.01
C ASP A 521 -12.65 28.60 12.09
N ALA A 522 -13.36 28.22 13.16
CA ALA A 522 -12.84 27.36 14.21
C ALA A 522 -12.46 25.97 13.69
N GLU A 523 -13.32 25.32 12.90
CA GLU A 523 -13.03 24.02 12.31
C GLU A 523 -11.87 24.08 11.29
N ARG A 524 -11.81 25.13 10.46
CA ARG A 524 -10.68 25.34 9.53
C ARG A 524 -9.36 25.49 10.27
N PHE A 525 -9.33 26.31 11.33
CA PHE A 525 -8.13 26.52 12.12
C PHE A 525 -7.73 25.27 12.90
N TYR A 526 -8.71 24.60 13.53
CA TYR A 526 -8.48 23.34 14.25
C TYR A 526 -7.89 22.25 13.35
N TRP A 527 -8.41 22.10 12.13
CA TRP A 527 -7.87 21.14 11.16
C TRP A 527 -6.45 21.50 10.70
N ALA A 528 -6.17 22.78 10.48
CA ALA A 528 -4.83 23.24 10.10
C ALA A 528 -3.79 22.96 11.20
N ALA A 529 -4.19 23.11 12.47
CA ALA A 529 -3.32 22.88 13.62
C ALA A 529 -3.09 21.38 13.91
N THR A 530 -4.17 20.59 13.95
CA THR A 530 -4.11 19.19 14.40
C THR A 530 -3.92 18.18 13.28
N ARG A 531 -4.15 18.60 12.03
CA ARG A 531 -4.40 17.67 10.92
C ARG A 531 -5.34 16.56 11.38
N GLY A 532 -6.47 16.94 12.01
CA GLY A 532 -7.60 16.09 12.39
C GLY A 532 -7.28 14.86 13.24
N VAL A 533 -6.08 14.81 13.82
CA VAL A 533 -5.74 13.81 14.83
C VAL A 533 -6.37 14.24 16.15
N ASN A 534 -7.08 13.32 16.79
CA ASN A 534 -7.53 13.53 18.16
C ASN A 534 -6.39 13.16 19.13
N GLU A 535 -5.68 14.18 19.62
CA GLU A 535 -4.55 14.00 20.53
C GLU A 535 -4.93 13.22 21.79
N GLU A 536 -6.13 13.42 22.37
CA GLU A 536 -6.55 12.73 23.60
C GLU A 536 -6.70 11.22 23.37
N MET A 537 -7.43 10.84 22.32
CA MET A 537 -7.63 9.44 21.94
C MET A 537 -6.31 8.75 21.56
N LEU A 538 -5.38 9.47 20.93
CA LEU A 538 -4.06 8.93 20.60
C LEU A 538 -3.27 8.61 21.87
N MET A 539 -3.29 9.50 22.86
CA MET A 539 -2.56 9.30 24.12
C MET A 539 -3.13 8.14 24.95
N GLU A 540 -4.45 7.97 24.99
CA GLU A 540 -5.11 6.89 25.75
C GLU A 540 -4.70 5.48 25.29
N ASN A 541 -4.32 5.31 24.01
CA ASN A 541 -3.90 4.03 23.46
C ASN A 541 -2.43 3.68 23.76
N LEU A 542 -1.65 4.59 24.35
CA LEU A 542 -0.22 4.42 24.63
C LEU A 542 0.03 4.00 26.09
N PRO A 543 1.10 3.24 26.38
CA PRO A 543 1.52 2.97 27.76
C PRO A 543 1.81 4.26 28.54
N GLU A 544 1.54 4.27 29.84
CA GLU A 544 1.66 5.46 30.71
C GLU A 544 3.06 6.10 30.67
N ASP A 545 4.12 5.29 30.67
CA ASP A 545 5.50 5.76 30.59
C ASP A 545 5.74 6.59 29.31
N LEU A 546 5.22 6.10 28.18
CA LEU A 546 5.36 6.78 26.89
C LEU A 546 4.51 8.05 26.81
N GLN A 547 3.30 8.00 27.38
CA GLN A 547 2.46 9.20 27.50
C GLN A 547 3.20 10.29 28.28
N LYS A 548 3.84 9.94 29.40
CA LYS A 548 4.60 10.88 30.23
C LYS A 548 5.75 11.52 29.46
N ASP A 549 6.56 10.72 28.76
CA ASP A 549 7.69 11.21 27.97
C ASP A 549 7.24 12.12 26.81
N ILE A 550 6.17 11.76 26.10
CA ILE A 550 5.60 12.56 25.03
C ILE A 550 5.06 13.89 25.58
N ARG A 551 4.29 13.86 26.67
CA ARG A 551 3.80 15.09 27.33
C ARG A 551 4.97 15.98 27.75
N ARG A 552 6.03 15.41 28.35
CA ARG A 552 7.23 16.17 28.72
C ARG A 552 7.90 16.84 27.53
N HIS A 553 7.91 16.18 26.37
CA HIS A 553 8.42 16.76 25.13
C HIS A 553 7.52 17.88 24.60
N LEU A 554 6.21 17.63 24.49
CA LEU A 554 5.21 18.59 23.98
C LEU A 554 5.17 19.87 24.83
N PHE A 555 5.22 19.70 26.15
CA PHE A 555 5.10 20.79 27.12
C PHE A 555 6.45 21.39 27.52
N LYS A 556 7.53 21.12 26.79
CA LYS A 556 8.84 21.78 27.03
C LYS A 556 8.74 23.32 27.00
N PHE A 557 7.80 23.86 26.23
CA PHE A 557 7.51 25.29 26.17
C PHE A 557 6.97 25.86 27.49
N VAL A 558 6.32 25.04 28.33
CA VAL A 558 5.83 25.46 29.64
C VAL A 558 6.98 25.93 30.54
N LYS A 559 8.19 25.34 30.39
CA LYS A 559 9.40 25.80 31.11
C LYS A 559 9.87 27.20 30.68
N LYS A 560 9.45 27.72 29.53
CA LYS A 560 9.77 29.10 29.11
C LYS A 560 8.94 30.13 29.87
N VAL A 561 7.78 29.72 30.38
CA VAL A 561 6.95 30.56 31.24
C VAL A 561 7.70 30.74 32.57
N ARG A 562 8.00 31.98 32.92
CA ARG A 562 8.80 32.34 34.12
C ARG A 562 8.26 31.73 35.41
N LEU A 563 6.95 31.53 35.47
CA LEU A 563 6.30 30.90 36.60
C LEU A 563 6.79 29.47 36.88
N PHE A 564 7.02 28.67 35.85
CA PHE A 564 7.42 27.25 35.99
C PHE A 564 8.91 27.06 36.11
N GLN A 565 9.72 28.08 35.80
CA GLN A 565 11.17 28.04 36.01
C GLN A 565 11.55 27.91 37.50
N LEU A 566 10.62 28.28 38.38
CA LEU A 566 10.79 28.25 39.83
C LEU A 566 10.21 26.98 40.47
N LEU A 567 9.60 26.09 39.67
CA LEU A 567 9.00 24.85 40.14
C LEU A 567 9.94 23.67 39.94
N ASP A 568 9.97 22.75 40.90
CA ASP A 568 10.75 21.53 40.78
C ASP A 568 10.19 20.61 39.69
N GLU A 569 11.06 19.81 39.05
CA GLU A 569 10.69 18.90 37.96
C GLU A 569 9.47 18.00 38.25
N PRO A 570 9.29 17.40 39.46
CA PRO A 570 8.12 16.55 39.74
C PRO A 570 6.78 17.32 39.67
N ILE A 571 6.80 18.61 39.99
CA ILE A 571 5.61 19.48 39.95
C ILE A 571 5.30 19.83 38.49
N ILE A 572 6.34 20.11 37.70
CA ILE A 572 6.20 20.37 36.28
C ILE A 572 5.63 19.13 35.59
N ASP A 573 6.14 17.94 35.90
CA ASP A 573 5.64 16.68 35.34
C ASP A 573 4.16 16.46 35.68
N ALA A 574 3.76 16.66 36.95
CA ALA A 574 2.36 16.55 37.37
C ALA A 574 1.43 17.55 36.66
N ILE A 575 1.93 18.76 36.35
CA ILE A 575 1.17 19.75 35.57
C ILE A 575 1.10 19.35 34.10
N CYS A 576 2.22 18.91 33.52
CA CYS A 576 2.30 18.42 32.14
C CYS A 576 1.34 17.26 31.88
N GLU A 577 1.16 16.36 32.84
CA GLU A 577 0.20 15.25 32.75
C GLU A 577 -1.25 15.70 32.62
N ARG A 578 -1.59 16.91 33.09
CA ARG A 578 -2.96 17.45 33.10
C ARG A 578 -3.19 18.59 32.10
N LEU A 579 -2.16 19.01 31.36
CA LEU A 579 -2.29 20.02 30.32
C LEU A 579 -2.99 19.45 29.08
N ARG A 580 -3.87 20.27 28.50
CA ARG A 580 -4.57 19.94 27.24
C ARG A 580 -4.34 21.03 26.20
N THR A 581 -4.11 20.65 24.95
CA THR A 581 -4.02 21.58 23.81
C THR A 581 -5.41 22.12 23.46
N LYS A 582 -5.53 23.43 23.24
CA LYS A 582 -6.78 24.07 22.80
C LYS A 582 -6.51 25.22 21.83
N THR A 583 -7.37 25.37 20.84
CA THR A 583 -7.32 26.45 19.86
C THR A 583 -8.43 27.47 20.10
N TYR A 584 -8.13 28.74 19.85
CA TYR A 584 -9.07 29.85 19.91
C TYR A 584 -9.00 30.66 18.62
N ILE A 585 -10.15 31.07 18.09
CA ILE A 585 -10.23 31.91 16.89
C ILE A 585 -10.10 33.41 17.24
N LYS A 586 -9.68 34.21 16.27
CA LYS A 586 -9.70 35.68 16.36
C LYS A 586 -11.07 36.19 16.84
N GLY A 587 -11.06 37.14 17.77
CA GLY A 587 -12.25 37.70 18.40
C GLY A 587 -12.84 36.84 19.52
N GLY A 588 -12.40 35.60 19.67
CA GLY A 588 -12.78 34.71 20.77
C GLY A 588 -12.42 35.31 22.13
N LYS A 589 -13.28 35.06 23.13
CA LYS A 589 -13.07 35.51 24.51
C LYS A 589 -12.63 34.32 25.35
N ILE A 590 -11.44 34.41 25.96
CA ILE A 590 -10.89 33.36 26.83
C ILE A 590 -11.42 33.52 28.26
N LEU A 591 -11.36 34.75 28.77
CA LEU A 591 -11.91 35.16 30.07
C LEU A 591 -12.89 36.31 29.85
N VAL A 592 -13.96 36.35 30.62
CA VAL A 592 -15.00 37.40 30.55
C VAL A 592 -15.11 38.04 31.92
N ARG A 593 -15.24 39.37 31.97
CA ARG A 593 -15.44 40.13 33.21
C ARG A 593 -16.73 39.69 33.91
N GLY A 594 -16.66 39.44 35.21
CA GLY A 594 -17.75 38.85 35.99
C GLY A 594 -17.96 37.34 35.76
N GLY A 595 -17.22 36.74 34.82
CA GLY A 595 -17.26 35.31 34.54
C GLY A 595 -16.36 34.51 35.48
N LEU A 596 -16.66 33.22 35.64
CA LEU A 596 -15.85 32.32 36.44
C LEU A 596 -14.52 32.03 35.76
N ILE A 597 -13.42 32.12 36.50
CA ILE A 597 -12.12 31.62 36.05
C ILE A 597 -12.09 30.12 36.36
N ASP A 598 -12.28 29.29 35.34
CA ASP A 598 -12.34 27.82 35.44
C ASP A 598 -11.08 27.13 34.88
N LYS A 599 -10.19 27.91 34.26
CA LYS A 599 -8.99 27.43 33.59
C LYS A 599 -7.90 28.49 33.56
N MET A 600 -6.66 28.00 33.58
CA MET A 600 -5.45 28.75 33.29
C MET A 600 -5.01 28.43 31.87
N VAL A 601 -4.63 29.45 31.09
CA VAL A 601 -4.35 29.31 29.65
C VAL A 601 -2.96 29.86 29.33
N PHE A 602 -2.09 28.98 28.86
CA PHE A 602 -0.71 29.24 28.44
C PHE A 602 -0.68 29.51 26.94
N ILE A 603 -0.29 30.71 26.54
CA ILE A 603 -0.28 31.11 25.12
C ILE A 603 0.98 30.54 24.47
N ILE A 604 0.81 29.64 23.50
CA ILE A 604 1.92 29.03 22.76
C ILE A 604 2.21 29.87 21.53
N ARG A 605 1.15 30.18 20.76
CA ARG A 605 1.23 30.95 19.51
C ARG A 605 0.04 31.89 19.40
N GLY A 606 0.30 33.07 18.85
CA GLY A 606 -0.73 34.10 18.62
C GLY A 606 -0.69 35.24 19.64
N LYS A 607 -1.61 36.20 19.45
CA LYS A 607 -1.68 37.43 20.25
C LYS A 607 -3.06 37.55 20.89
N VAL A 608 -3.05 37.90 22.16
CA VAL A 608 -4.24 38.07 23.00
C VAL A 608 -4.18 39.46 23.66
N GLU A 609 -5.32 40.04 23.95
CA GLU A 609 -5.45 41.31 24.67
C GLU A 609 -6.17 41.07 25.99
N SER A 610 -5.58 41.51 27.10
CA SER A 610 -6.18 41.48 28.44
C SER A 610 -6.63 42.89 28.83
N ILE A 611 -7.92 43.10 29.06
CA ILE A 611 -8.53 44.39 29.38
C ILE A 611 -9.03 44.35 30.83
N GLY A 612 -8.47 45.20 31.69
CA GLY A 612 -8.83 45.30 33.11
C GLY A 612 -10.11 46.12 33.37
N GLU A 613 -10.50 46.22 34.65
CA GLU A 613 -11.66 47.03 35.07
C GLU A 613 -11.52 48.52 34.76
N ASP A 614 -10.29 48.99 34.78
CA ASP A 614 -9.85 50.34 34.48
C ASP A 614 -9.80 50.64 32.97
N GLN A 615 -10.35 49.74 32.13
CA GLN A 615 -10.30 49.79 30.66
C GLN A 615 -8.86 49.78 30.10
N ILE A 616 -7.87 49.41 30.92
CA ILE A 616 -6.47 49.35 30.49
C ILE A 616 -6.24 48.02 29.77
N SER A 617 -5.86 48.08 28.50
CA SER A 617 -5.47 46.91 27.72
C SER A 617 -3.98 46.60 27.82
N VAL A 618 -3.66 45.33 28.08
CA VAL A 618 -2.31 44.76 28.12
C VAL A 618 -2.22 43.66 27.07
N PRO A 619 -1.35 43.78 26.06
CA PRO A 619 -1.15 42.71 25.08
C PRO A 619 -0.41 41.54 25.74
N LEU A 620 -0.90 40.33 25.48
CA LEU A 620 -0.29 39.06 25.84
C LEU A 620 0.14 38.34 24.56
N SER A 621 1.31 37.75 24.60
CA SER A 621 1.97 37.11 23.47
C SER A 621 2.46 35.72 23.84
N GLU A 622 3.29 35.12 22.98
CA GLU A 622 3.83 33.78 23.21
C GLU A 622 4.58 33.70 24.54
N ASN A 623 4.35 32.63 25.29
CA ASN A 623 4.86 32.38 26.64
C ASN A 623 4.21 33.21 27.77
N ASP A 624 3.22 34.06 27.47
CA ASP A 624 2.40 34.69 28.48
C ASP A 624 1.26 33.77 28.93
N VAL A 625 0.71 34.06 30.12
CA VAL A 625 -0.36 33.27 30.73
C VAL A 625 -1.50 34.17 31.15
N CYS A 626 -2.72 33.63 31.07
CA CYS A 626 -3.90 34.24 31.68
C CYS A 626 -4.64 33.23 32.57
N GLY A 627 -5.38 33.74 33.56
CA GLY A 627 -6.02 32.92 34.60
C GLY A 627 -5.07 32.49 35.72
N GLU A 628 -3.89 33.11 35.84
CA GLU A 628 -2.91 32.83 36.90
C GLU A 628 -3.44 33.10 38.31
N GLU A 629 -4.52 33.88 38.44
CA GLU A 629 -5.21 34.14 39.71
C GLU A 629 -5.75 32.85 40.34
N LEU A 630 -6.03 31.82 39.52
CA LEU A 630 -6.45 30.51 39.99
C LEU A 630 -5.43 29.84 40.90
N ILE A 631 -4.13 30.03 40.66
CA ILE A 631 -3.10 29.39 41.48
C ILE A 631 -3.13 29.98 42.89
N THR A 632 -3.15 31.32 43.00
CA THR A 632 -3.25 32.01 44.29
C THR A 632 -4.50 31.58 45.04
N TRP A 633 -5.64 31.54 44.34
CA TRP A 633 -6.90 31.09 44.92
C TRP A 633 -6.83 29.64 45.45
N CYS A 634 -6.28 28.69 44.66
CA CYS A 634 -6.12 27.30 45.09
C CYS A 634 -5.19 27.16 46.31
N LEU A 635 -4.13 27.98 46.40
CA LEU A 635 -3.18 27.96 47.51
C LEU A 635 -3.77 28.51 48.81
N GLU A 636 -4.61 29.54 48.72
CA GLU A 636 -5.32 30.14 49.86
C GLU A 636 -6.43 29.23 50.39
N HIS A 637 -7.15 28.54 49.50
CA HIS A 637 -8.29 27.68 49.88
C HIS A 637 -7.90 26.25 50.28
N SER A 638 -6.65 25.83 50.02
CA SER A 638 -6.11 24.54 50.47
C SER A 638 -5.66 24.52 51.94
N ALA A 639 -6.03 25.51 52.76
CA ALA A 639 -5.53 25.67 54.13
C ALA A 639 -5.91 24.48 55.05
N VAL A 640 -4.90 23.68 55.39
CA VAL A 640 -4.95 22.68 56.47
C VAL A 640 -4.80 23.43 57.80
N LYS A 641 -5.81 23.36 58.68
CA LYS A 641 -5.64 23.73 60.10
C LYS A 641 -4.78 22.67 60.80
N SER A 642 -4.14 23.06 61.90
CA SER A 642 -3.22 22.27 62.75
C SER A 642 -3.76 20.92 63.27
N ASP A 643 -5.02 20.58 62.99
CA ASP A 643 -5.75 19.41 63.51
C ASP A 643 -6.01 18.31 62.46
N GLY A 644 -5.34 18.36 61.29
CA GLY A 644 -5.38 17.27 60.30
C GLY A 644 -6.71 17.10 59.53
N LYS A 645 -7.79 17.77 59.91
CA LYS A 645 -9.07 17.77 59.17
C LYS A 645 -9.07 18.81 58.03
N ARG A 646 -9.16 18.33 56.80
CA ARG A 646 -9.39 19.15 55.59
C ARG A 646 -10.85 19.61 55.57
N ILE A 647 -11.11 20.87 55.89
CA ILE A 647 -12.42 21.48 55.62
C ILE A 647 -12.33 22.17 54.25
N ARG A 648 -12.97 21.57 53.24
CA ARG A 648 -13.30 22.25 51.99
C ARG A 648 -14.29 23.36 52.33
N ILE A 649 -13.97 24.63 52.11
CA ILE A 649 -15.00 25.68 52.07
C ILE A 649 -15.68 25.52 50.70
N PRO A 650 -16.92 25.03 50.61
CA PRO A 650 -17.60 24.92 49.34
C PRO A 650 -18.13 26.30 48.96
N GLY A 651 -17.72 26.87 47.83
CA GLY A 651 -18.59 27.81 47.11
C GLY A 651 -18.00 29.11 46.55
N HIS A 652 -16.84 29.61 46.98
CA HIS A 652 -16.31 30.86 46.42
C HIS A 652 -15.51 30.58 45.14
N ARG A 653 -16.21 30.37 44.02
CA ARG A 653 -15.57 30.27 42.70
C ARG A 653 -14.97 31.62 42.32
N LEU A 654 -13.72 31.60 41.84
CA LEU A 654 -13.00 32.81 41.47
C LEU A 654 -13.65 33.49 40.25
N VAL A 655 -13.97 34.78 40.39
CA VAL A 655 -14.57 35.59 39.33
C VAL A 655 -13.49 36.46 38.69
N SER A 656 -13.52 36.56 37.35
CA SER A 656 -12.58 37.38 36.60
C SER A 656 -12.96 38.85 36.65
N ASN A 657 -12.01 39.69 37.00
CA ASN A 657 -12.11 41.14 36.90
C ASN A 657 -11.64 41.68 35.53
N ARG A 658 -11.27 40.80 34.60
CA ARG A 658 -10.70 41.16 33.29
C ARG A 658 -11.38 40.44 32.12
N LEU A 659 -11.35 41.08 30.95
CA LEU A 659 -11.73 40.50 29.67
C LEU A 659 -10.47 40.13 28.91
N VAL A 660 -10.35 38.86 28.51
CA VAL A 660 -9.21 38.38 27.70
C VAL A 660 -9.73 37.96 26.33
N ARG A 661 -9.29 38.65 25.27
CA ARG A 661 -9.79 38.50 23.89
C ARG A 661 -8.65 38.19 22.92
N CYS A 662 -8.87 37.25 22.01
CA CYS A 662 -7.92 36.87 20.96
C CYS A 662 -7.87 37.93 19.84
N ILE A 663 -6.67 38.45 19.53
CA ILE A 663 -6.43 39.37 18.41
C ILE A 663 -6.19 38.57 17.11
N THR A 664 -5.49 37.44 17.23
CA THR A 664 -5.25 36.47 16.16
C THR A 664 -5.87 35.12 16.52
N ASN A 665 -5.78 34.14 15.64
CA ASN A 665 -5.96 32.75 16.06
C ASN A 665 -4.85 32.38 17.05
N VAL A 666 -5.19 31.65 18.09
CA VAL A 666 -4.33 31.36 19.23
C VAL A 666 -4.31 29.87 19.50
N GLU A 667 -3.11 29.31 19.62
CA GLU A 667 -2.87 27.96 20.12
C GLU A 667 -2.40 28.10 21.57
N ALA A 668 -3.04 27.36 22.46
CA ALA A 668 -2.77 27.47 23.88
C ALA A 668 -2.86 26.12 24.59
N PHE A 669 -2.09 25.97 25.66
CA PHE A 669 -2.30 24.88 26.62
C PHE A 669 -3.24 25.34 27.72
N VAL A 670 -4.11 24.46 28.16
CA VAL A 670 -5.14 24.74 29.15
C VAL A 670 -4.98 23.78 30.32
N LEU A 671 -4.94 24.35 31.53
CA LEU A 671 -5.01 23.62 32.79
C LEU A 671 -6.33 23.98 33.49
N ARG A 672 -7.18 23.01 33.77
CA ARG A 672 -8.47 23.28 34.42
C ARG A 672 -8.27 23.52 35.91
N ALA A 673 -9.18 24.28 36.52
CA ALA A 673 -9.15 24.54 37.96
C ALA A 673 -9.17 23.24 38.79
N ALA A 674 -9.96 22.24 38.40
CA ALA A 674 -10.01 20.95 39.10
C ALA A 674 -8.66 20.20 39.07
N ASP A 675 -7.98 20.21 37.93
CA ASP A 675 -6.66 19.58 37.79
C ASP A 675 -5.61 20.36 38.61
N LEU A 676 -5.71 21.69 38.61
CA LEU A 676 -4.84 22.55 39.41
C LEU A 676 -5.07 22.37 40.92
N GLU A 677 -6.31 22.17 41.38
CA GLU A 677 -6.64 21.83 42.77
C GLU A 677 -5.97 20.51 43.19
N GLU A 678 -5.93 19.51 42.31
CA GLU A 678 -5.28 18.23 42.57
C GLU A 678 -3.75 18.40 42.72
N VAL A 679 -3.12 19.11 41.77
CA VAL A 679 -1.67 19.40 41.82
C VAL A 679 -1.31 20.22 43.05
N THR A 680 -2.08 21.28 43.35
CA THR A 680 -1.84 22.12 44.52
C THR A 680 -2.09 21.37 45.82
N GLY A 681 -2.98 20.38 45.84
CA GLY A 681 -3.18 19.46 46.95
C GLY A 681 -1.98 18.55 47.21
N LEU A 682 -1.33 18.04 46.15
CA LEU A 682 -0.15 17.17 46.25
C LEU A 682 1.11 17.94 46.66
N PHE A 683 1.30 19.16 46.14
CA PHE A 683 2.53 19.95 46.31
C PHE A 683 2.33 21.23 47.15
N ALA A 684 1.30 21.27 48.00
CA ALA A 684 0.92 22.45 48.77
C ALA A 684 2.07 23.11 49.55
N ARG A 685 2.94 22.30 50.17
CA ARG A 685 4.08 22.80 50.98
C ARG A 685 5.09 23.58 50.14
N PHE A 686 5.39 23.09 48.93
CA PHE A 686 6.37 23.72 48.05
C PHE A 686 5.82 25.00 47.42
N LEU A 687 4.58 24.95 46.92
CA LEU A 687 3.94 26.09 46.28
C LEU A 687 3.62 27.24 47.27
N ARG A 688 3.53 26.94 48.57
CA ARG A 688 3.41 27.95 49.64
C ARG A 688 4.72 28.59 50.07
N SER A 689 5.86 28.19 49.49
CA SER A 689 7.11 28.86 49.82
C SER A 689 7.00 30.36 49.50
N PRO A 690 7.51 31.25 50.37
CA PRO A 690 7.42 32.71 50.14
C PRO A 690 8.06 33.15 48.82
N ARG A 691 9.05 32.38 48.34
CA ARG A 691 9.70 32.58 47.05
C ARG A 691 8.75 32.33 45.87
N VAL A 692 8.05 31.19 45.88
CA VAL A 692 7.11 30.82 44.81
C VAL A 692 5.86 31.70 44.86
N GLN A 693 5.33 32.00 46.05
CA GLN A 693 4.21 32.94 46.19
C GLN A 693 4.54 34.37 45.77
N GLY A 694 5.75 34.84 46.11
CA GLY A 694 6.25 36.12 45.65
C GLY A 694 6.32 36.15 44.12
N ALA A 695 6.94 35.15 43.50
CA ALA A 695 7.01 35.06 42.04
C ALA A 695 5.63 34.97 41.39
N LEU A 696 4.71 34.16 41.91
CA LEU A 696 3.32 34.09 41.44
C LEU A 696 2.63 35.46 41.40
N ARG A 697 2.87 36.28 42.44
CA ARG A 697 2.26 37.61 42.57
C ARG A 697 2.94 38.68 41.71
N TYR A 698 4.25 38.61 41.54
CA TYR A 698 5.05 39.64 40.85
C TYR A 698 5.38 39.32 39.39
N GLU A 699 5.29 38.06 38.95
CA GLU A 699 5.58 37.65 37.56
C GLU A 699 4.34 37.63 36.66
N SER A 700 3.14 37.88 37.19
CA SER A 700 1.95 38.04 36.36
C SER A 700 2.15 39.18 35.34
N PRO A 701 2.04 38.90 34.02
CA PRO A 701 2.17 39.92 32.99
C PRO A 701 1.18 41.06 33.18
N TYR A 702 -0.01 40.75 33.68
CA TYR A 702 -1.06 41.73 33.97
C TYR A 702 -0.65 42.69 35.09
N TRP A 703 -0.24 42.19 36.25
CA TRP A 703 0.15 43.05 37.38
C TRP A 703 1.41 43.88 37.07
N ARG A 704 2.36 43.31 36.33
CA ARG A 704 3.55 44.05 35.86
C ARG A 704 3.18 45.16 34.88
N GLY A 705 2.32 44.85 33.90
CA GLY A 705 1.81 45.83 32.94
C GLY A 705 1.08 46.98 33.63
N LEU A 706 0.21 46.67 34.59
CA LEU A 706 -0.51 47.66 35.37
C LEU A 706 0.42 48.54 36.21
N ALA A 707 1.37 47.93 36.94
CA ALA A 707 2.34 48.64 37.75
C ALA A 707 3.21 49.58 36.90
N ALA A 708 3.76 49.09 35.79
CA ALA A 708 4.58 49.88 34.87
C ALA A 708 3.80 51.09 34.33
N ARG A 709 2.52 50.91 33.93
CA ARG A 709 1.69 51.99 33.41
C ARG A 709 1.31 53.00 34.50
N ARG A 710 1.01 52.55 35.72
CA ARG A 710 0.76 53.47 36.86
C ARG A 710 1.99 54.29 37.20
N ILE A 711 3.18 53.68 37.20
CA ILE A 711 4.45 54.39 37.39
C ILE A 711 4.66 55.40 36.26
N GLN A 712 4.41 55.02 35.00
CA GLN A 712 4.52 55.95 33.85
C GLN A 712 3.53 57.13 33.96
N VAL A 713 2.28 56.89 34.38
CA VAL A 713 1.29 57.94 34.59
C VAL A 713 1.71 58.87 35.72
N ALA A 714 2.13 58.33 36.87
CA ALA A 714 2.62 59.10 38.00
C ALA A 714 3.86 59.94 37.62
N TRP A 715 4.78 59.35 36.85
CA TRP A 715 5.97 60.04 36.34
C TRP A 715 5.60 61.18 35.38
N ARG A 716 4.68 60.95 34.44
CA ARG A 716 4.18 62.00 33.54
C ARG A 716 3.50 63.13 34.30
N TYR A 717 2.75 62.82 35.35
CA TYR A 717 2.11 63.81 36.20
C TYR A 717 3.15 64.62 36.99
N ARG A 718 4.19 63.97 37.52
CA ARG A 718 5.32 64.64 38.16
C ARG A 718 6.10 65.53 37.19
N LYS A 719 6.36 65.08 35.95
CA LYS A 719 7.03 65.86 34.91
C LYS A 719 6.21 67.06 34.42
N LYS A 720 4.88 67.07 34.61
CA LYS A 720 4.03 68.26 34.34
C LYS A 720 4.00 69.26 35.50
N ARG A 721 4.40 68.84 36.71
CA ARG A 721 4.45 69.68 37.92
C ARG A 721 5.85 70.26 38.18
N LEU A 722 6.88 69.64 37.61
CA LEU A 722 8.23 70.20 37.45
C LEU A 722 8.27 70.99 36.14
#